data_AF-A0A4Q3SRH1-F1
#
_entry.id   AF-A0A4Q3SRH1-F1
#
_cell.length_a   1.000
_cell.length_b   1.000
_cell.length_c   1.000
_cell.angle_alpha   90.00
_cell.angle_beta   90.00
_cell.angle_gamma   90.00
#
_symmetry.space_group_name_H-M   'P 1'
#
loop_
_entity.id
_entity.type
_entity.pdbx_description
1 polymer ?
#
loop_
_entity_poly.entity_id
_entity_poly.type
_entity_poly.pdbx_seq_one_letter_code
_entity_poly.pdbx_strand_id
1 'polypeptide(L)'
;KHDLPFLIVDDEADNASLNNMGKKGKEYASKVNGYIRALLGLFNRKTYLGYTATPFANVLQDRNEAPEGKWIIDYKVKGETVRKTFDMVDNIFPDDFIELLFPPSNYIGAKHFFETRIEEIKKIEPLVPPAVTDYYNAFPSRVDCVDGEVVPAAADDTQYRKAAKDDPFPHYLPESLKEAIQCYILSVAIRLSRKQAIINSRLYNPHNTMLIHISRFTAWQNRTKVLVDRYVHDELEVQLNTSLPGNPQSVYGEFERTWYKYYAHVIENIRSYLPDEYEDPFLIPKSFEKDIKPLLLEAVRGIDVKAINSETGDSLQYPDQTGKKYIAIGGNRLSRGFTLEGLTINYFIRGTDYADTLLQMGRWFGYRPGYLDCCKLFTNSENIRKFDLTTLTIEELEQEFRMMSSKNRTPRDFVLRVKTHPKVLKITRSSIMKNTIEERVDFSGDIEQSTKFQISKNRIEKAWQSFREHIQGIRWETDDENDFFICRTDSKGLAGFLALDNTFVDFETQGLPEWLNLCNAQGKLTQWTIAIKRNTGTKNPELSKSVTGLPEDMRLTVRRGPAKDTNARESLLLYNIFKASGKSAQIVAAGADFSLTLLPSEKEASEKQFREQKVEEFLASGLSEKEARDKARKVTIPDKVYRMAMNESDGILVIYLISLASVFEVKEGEVDPELQDYATKKELNTETPLIGYAIGFPKVSGGIGGTYVRGDYQLQLPFDQEEGEDEFDEALIEEAV
;
A
#
# COMPACT_ATOMS: atom_id res chain seq x y z
N LYS A 1 -37.13 24.67 -17.45
CA LYS A 1 -36.49 23.38 -17.13
C LYS A 1 -37.42 22.25 -17.56
N HIS A 2 -36.90 21.08 -17.90
CA HIS A 2 -37.67 19.89 -18.28
C HIS A 2 -38.05 19.08 -17.03
N ASP A 3 -39.27 18.52 -17.03
CA ASP A 3 -39.81 17.67 -15.94
C ASP A 3 -39.58 16.17 -16.16
N LEU A 4 -38.72 15.81 -17.11
CA LEU A 4 -38.32 14.43 -17.36
C LEU A 4 -37.19 14.03 -16.40
N PRO A 5 -37.17 12.81 -15.85
CA PRO A 5 -36.02 12.27 -15.14
C PRO A 5 -34.79 12.20 -16.06
N PHE A 6 -33.65 12.68 -15.57
CA PHE A 6 -32.40 12.68 -16.31
C PHE A 6 -31.25 12.10 -15.47
N LEU A 7 -30.51 11.15 -16.02
CA LEU A 7 -29.36 10.51 -15.37
C LEU A 7 -28.13 10.68 -16.24
N ILE A 8 -27.05 11.20 -15.66
CA ILE A 8 -25.71 11.15 -16.24
C ILE A 8 -24.92 10.08 -15.48
N VAL A 9 -24.33 9.13 -16.21
CA VAL A 9 -23.33 8.20 -15.67
C VAL A 9 -21.99 8.58 -16.28
N ASP A 10 -21.02 8.85 -15.42
CA ASP A 10 -19.64 9.20 -15.77
C ASP A 10 -18.72 8.09 -15.25
N ASP A 11 -18.26 7.23 -16.15
CA ASP A 11 -17.52 5.99 -15.82
C ASP A 11 -16.03 6.22 -15.49
N GLU A 12 -15.52 7.44 -15.69
CA GLU A 12 -14.16 7.87 -15.32
C GLU A 12 -14.22 9.32 -14.78
N ALA A 13 -14.93 9.49 -13.67
CA ALA A 13 -15.28 10.80 -13.12
C ALA A 13 -14.09 11.63 -12.62
N ASP A 14 -12.88 11.07 -12.52
CA ASP A 14 -11.66 11.79 -12.12
C ASP A 14 -10.99 12.52 -13.31
N ASN A 15 -11.38 12.17 -14.54
CA ASN A 15 -10.67 12.57 -15.75
C ASN A 15 -11.06 13.98 -16.25
N ALA A 16 -12.25 14.12 -16.84
CA ALA A 16 -12.63 15.33 -17.58
C ALA A 16 -13.71 16.19 -16.91
N SER A 17 -14.58 15.58 -16.11
CA SER A 17 -15.77 16.23 -15.52
C SER A 17 -15.44 17.21 -14.40
N LEU A 18 -14.35 16.97 -13.66
CA LEU A 18 -13.93 17.84 -12.55
C LEU A 18 -13.58 19.27 -12.98
N ASN A 19 -13.89 20.24 -12.12
CA ASN A 19 -13.52 21.63 -12.33
C ASN A 19 -12.06 21.90 -11.90
N ASN A 20 -11.15 21.80 -12.86
CA ASN A 20 -9.71 21.88 -12.61
C ASN A 20 -9.21 23.17 -11.94
N MET A 21 -9.98 24.27 -11.95
CA MET A 21 -9.57 25.55 -11.35
C MET A 21 -10.70 26.17 -10.53
N GLY A 22 -11.39 25.36 -9.73
CA GLY A 22 -12.45 25.81 -8.80
C GLY A 22 -12.08 27.01 -7.92
N LYS A 23 -10.81 27.16 -7.52
CA LYS A 23 -10.30 28.33 -6.76
C LYS A 23 -10.54 29.68 -7.45
N LYS A 24 -10.78 29.70 -8.76
CA LYS A 24 -11.15 30.93 -9.47
C LYS A 24 -12.52 31.48 -9.05
N GLY A 25 -13.27 30.74 -8.24
CA GLY A 25 -14.57 31.12 -7.69
C GLY A 25 -15.74 30.60 -8.52
N LYS A 26 -16.96 30.82 -8.00
CA LYS A 26 -18.21 30.28 -8.54
C LYS A 26 -18.49 30.60 -10.02
N GLU A 27 -17.99 31.73 -10.52
CA GLU A 27 -18.17 32.15 -11.92
C GLU A 27 -17.32 31.34 -12.93
N TYR A 28 -16.33 30.58 -12.46
CA TYR A 28 -15.46 29.80 -13.34
C TYR A 28 -15.82 28.30 -13.35
N ALA A 29 -15.94 27.74 -14.55
CA ALA A 29 -16.01 26.30 -14.77
C ALA A 29 -15.08 25.87 -15.91
N SER A 30 -14.45 24.69 -15.79
CA SER A 30 -13.80 24.05 -16.94
C SER A 30 -14.83 23.71 -18.02
N LYS A 31 -14.41 23.59 -19.29
CA LYS A 31 -15.36 23.45 -20.42
C LYS A 31 -16.31 22.26 -20.27
N VAL A 32 -15.80 21.08 -19.93
CA VAL A 32 -16.62 19.87 -19.75
C VAL A 32 -17.48 19.98 -18.49
N ASN A 33 -16.91 20.45 -17.38
CA ASN A 33 -17.64 20.69 -16.13
C ASN A 33 -18.82 21.66 -16.32
N GLY A 34 -18.59 22.78 -17.02
CA GLY A 34 -19.62 23.78 -17.32
C GLY A 34 -20.74 23.21 -18.20
N TYR A 35 -20.41 22.35 -19.17
CA TYR A 35 -21.44 21.64 -19.94
C TYR A 35 -22.25 20.66 -19.09
N ILE A 36 -21.61 19.88 -18.21
CA ILE A 36 -22.32 18.97 -17.30
C ILE A 36 -23.24 19.77 -16.37
N ARG A 37 -22.72 20.84 -15.74
CA ARG A 37 -23.51 21.69 -14.84
C ARG A 37 -24.66 22.40 -15.54
N ALA A 38 -24.46 22.84 -16.79
CA ALA A 38 -25.52 23.42 -17.61
C ALA A 38 -26.58 22.38 -18.03
N LEU A 39 -26.16 21.18 -18.42
CA LEU A 39 -27.07 20.07 -18.73
C LEU A 39 -27.92 19.71 -17.52
N LEU A 40 -27.32 19.54 -16.35
CA LEU A 40 -28.03 19.35 -15.08
C LEU A 40 -28.96 20.54 -14.77
N GLY A 41 -28.54 21.76 -15.10
CA GLY A 41 -29.35 22.98 -14.96
C GLY A 41 -30.66 22.96 -15.76
N LEU A 42 -30.74 22.18 -16.85
CA LEU A 42 -31.92 22.09 -17.71
C LEU A 42 -33.06 21.26 -17.11
N PHE A 43 -32.81 20.40 -16.12
CA PHE A 43 -33.80 19.44 -15.60
C PHE A 43 -34.18 19.72 -14.14
N ASN A 44 -35.45 19.46 -13.81
CA ASN A 44 -35.97 19.51 -12.45
C ASN A 44 -35.70 18.21 -11.68
N ARG A 45 -35.72 17.05 -12.36
CA ARG A 45 -35.40 15.73 -11.80
C ARG A 45 -34.12 15.21 -12.43
N LYS A 46 -33.03 15.17 -11.67
CA LYS A 46 -31.70 14.88 -12.20
C LYS A 46 -30.81 14.15 -11.22
N THR A 47 -29.92 13.33 -11.74
CA THR A 47 -28.88 12.63 -11.00
C THR A 47 -27.59 12.61 -11.81
N TYR A 48 -26.46 12.88 -11.16
CA TYR A 48 -25.12 12.64 -11.70
C TYR A 48 -24.49 11.53 -10.88
N LEU A 49 -24.08 10.45 -11.53
CA LEU A 49 -23.42 9.31 -10.92
C LEU A 49 -22.00 9.20 -11.49
N GLY A 50 -21.01 9.50 -10.66
CA GLY A 50 -19.61 9.33 -11.00
C GLY A 50 -19.06 7.99 -10.50
N TYR A 51 -18.32 7.30 -11.37
CA TYR A 51 -17.57 6.08 -11.08
C TYR A 51 -16.09 6.34 -11.36
N THR A 52 -15.20 5.90 -10.47
CA THR A 52 -13.76 6.03 -10.69
C THR A 52 -13.00 5.02 -9.83
N ALA A 53 -11.85 4.57 -10.34
CA ALA A 53 -10.87 3.79 -9.57
C ALA A 53 -9.87 4.68 -8.81
N THR A 54 -9.83 5.99 -9.07
CA THR A 54 -8.87 6.94 -8.49
C THR A 54 -9.61 8.10 -7.83
N PRO A 55 -10.01 7.96 -6.55
CA PRO A 55 -10.98 8.86 -5.93
C PRO A 55 -10.41 10.22 -5.51
N PHE A 56 -9.09 10.41 -5.52
CA PHE A 56 -8.46 11.55 -4.85
C PHE A 56 -8.89 12.90 -5.42
N ALA A 57 -8.92 13.06 -6.74
CA ALA A 57 -9.34 14.30 -7.37
C ALA A 57 -10.83 14.61 -7.08
N ASN A 58 -11.66 13.58 -7.02
CA ASN A 58 -13.10 13.68 -6.79
C ASN A 58 -13.43 14.08 -5.36
N VAL A 59 -12.71 13.56 -4.37
CA VAL A 59 -12.92 13.95 -2.97
C VAL A 59 -12.36 15.34 -2.66
N LEU A 60 -11.45 15.88 -3.49
CA LEU A 60 -10.82 17.20 -3.32
C LEU A 60 -11.36 18.29 -4.27
N GLN A 61 -12.37 18.00 -5.10
CA GLN A 61 -12.94 18.99 -6.03
C GLN A 61 -13.64 20.14 -5.29
N ASP A 62 -13.83 21.28 -5.96
CA ASP A 62 -14.54 22.42 -5.37
C ASP A 62 -16.03 22.15 -5.14
N ARG A 63 -16.57 22.80 -4.11
CA ARG A 63 -18.00 22.84 -3.78
C ARG A 63 -18.57 24.25 -3.96
N ASN A 64 -18.15 24.93 -5.04
CA ASN A 64 -18.62 26.28 -5.33
C ASN A 64 -20.15 26.30 -5.46
N GLU A 65 -20.75 27.43 -5.10
CA GLU A 65 -22.16 27.71 -5.35
C GLU A 65 -22.44 27.90 -6.85
N ALA A 66 -23.73 28.00 -7.20
CA ALA A 66 -24.13 28.32 -8.57
C ALA A 66 -23.64 29.73 -8.96
N PRO A 67 -23.14 29.92 -10.19
CA PRO A 67 -22.74 31.23 -10.66
C PRO A 67 -23.95 32.15 -10.79
N GLU A 68 -23.71 33.45 -10.71
CA GLU A 68 -24.70 34.46 -11.11
C GLU A 68 -24.74 34.60 -12.64
N GLY A 69 -23.59 34.41 -13.29
CA GLY A 69 -23.46 34.41 -14.75
C GLY A 69 -24.10 33.18 -15.42
N LYS A 70 -24.62 33.38 -16.64
CA LYS A 70 -25.11 32.28 -17.49
C LYS A 70 -23.96 31.63 -18.27
N TRP A 71 -24.00 30.32 -18.43
CA TRP A 71 -23.08 29.59 -19.31
C TRP A 71 -23.41 29.84 -20.78
N ILE A 72 -22.42 30.29 -21.54
CA ILE A 72 -22.61 30.69 -22.94
C ILE A 72 -22.08 29.60 -23.88
N ILE A 73 -22.91 29.20 -24.84
CA ILE A 73 -22.53 28.29 -25.93
C ILE A 73 -22.80 28.98 -27.26
N ASP A 74 -21.73 29.23 -28.00
CA ASP A 74 -21.80 29.75 -29.38
C ASP A 74 -21.81 28.56 -30.36
N TYR A 75 -22.75 28.54 -31.30
CA TYR A 75 -22.80 27.54 -32.37
C TYR A 75 -23.27 28.16 -33.68
N LYS A 76 -22.84 27.57 -34.80
CA LYS A 76 -23.13 28.12 -36.13
C LYS A 76 -24.44 27.59 -36.69
N VAL A 77 -25.32 28.49 -37.10
CA VAL A 77 -26.55 28.17 -37.84
C VAL A 77 -26.51 28.96 -39.15
N LYS A 78 -26.52 28.26 -40.29
CA LYS A 78 -26.44 28.88 -41.64
C LYS A 78 -25.27 29.86 -41.82
N GLY A 79 -24.14 29.62 -41.13
CA GLY A 79 -22.95 30.47 -41.19
C GLY A 79 -22.91 31.62 -40.18
N GLU A 80 -24.02 31.90 -39.49
CA GLU A 80 -24.11 32.90 -38.42
C GLU A 80 -23.85 32.28 -37.05
N THR A 81 -23.13 32.99 -36.18
CA THR A 81 -22.91 32.57 -34.79
C THR A 81 -24.14 32.91 -33.96
N VAL A 82 -24.84 31.87 -33.49
CA VAL A 82 -25.95 32.00 -32.55
C VAL A 82 -25.44 31.71 -31.15
N ARG A 83 -25.72 32.62 -30.22
CA ARG A 83 -25.37 32.51 -28.82
C ARG A 83 -26.54 31.97 -28.01
N LYS A 84 -26.34 30.88 -27.26
CA LYS A 84 -27.29 30.40 -26.25
C LYS A 84 -26.71 30.53 -24.85
N THR A 85 -27.57 30.87 -23.90
CA THR A 85 -27.25 31.01 -22.49
C THR A 85 -27.97 29.94 -21.68
N PHE A 86 -27.30 29.39 -20.67
CA PHE A 86 -27.83 28.34 -19.81
C PHE A 86 -27.55 28.64 -18.34
N ASP A 87 -28.48 28.26 -17.47
CA ASP A 87 -28.23 28.19 -16.03
C ASP A 87 -27.31 27.01 -15.72
N MET A 88 -26.42 27.17 -14.74
CA MET A 88 -25.61 26.08 -14.20
C MET A 88 -26.07 25.74 -12.78
N VAL A 89 -25.96 24.46 -12.43
CA VAL A 89 -26.00 24.05 -11.01
C VAL A 89 -24.72 24.51 -10.29
N ASP A 90 -24.74 24.40 -8.98
CA ASP A 90 -23.65 24.72 -8.05
C ASP A 90 -22.36 23.97 -8.33
N ASN A 91 -22.34 22.65 -8.19
CA ASN A 91 -21.16 21.85 -8.46
C ASN A 91 -21.56 20.40 -8.82
N ILE A 92 -20.59 19.50 -8.88
CA ILE A 92 -20.83 18.07 -9.13
C ILE A 92 -20.20 17.20 -8.02
N PHE A 93 -19.91 17.79 -6.86
CA PHE A 93 -19.53 17.04 -5.68
C PHE A 93 -20.74 16.20 -5.22
N PRO A 94 -20.57 14.93 -4.82
CA PRO A 94 -21.69 14.09 -4.41
C PRO A 94 -22.36 14.67 -3.17
N ASP A 95 -23.68 14.88 -3.25
CA ASP A 95 -24.46 15.35 -2.11
C ASP A 95 -24.99 14.20 -1.24
N ASP A 96 -25.44 13.12 -1.89
CA ASP A 96 -26.22 12.08 -1.24
C ASP A 96 -25.35 10.94 -0.68
N PHE A 97 -24.40 10.41 -1.48
CA PHE A 97 -23.57 9.27 -1.08
C PHE A 97 -22.22 9.20 -1.80
N ILE A 98 -21.26 8.54 -1.15
CA ILE A 98 -20.08 7.94 -1.79
C ILE A 98 -20.07 6.49 -1.33
N GLU A 99 -20.14 5.56 -2.28
CA GLU A 99 -20.18 4.13 -1.99
C GLU A 99 -18.84 3.50 -2.36
N LEU A 100 -18.21 2.82 -1.40
CA LEU A 100 -17.00 2.05 -1.64
C LEU A 100 -17.37 0.66 -2.17
N LEU A 101 -16.99 0.36 -3.40
CA LEU A 101 -17.21 -0.96 -3.98
C LEU A 101 -16.05 -1.90 -3.66
N PHE A 102 -16.41 -3.09 -3.19
CA PHE A 102 -15.43 -4.14 -2.92
C PHE A 102 -15.22 -5.02 -4.16
N PRO A 103 -13.97 -5.34 -4.51
CA PRO A 103 -13.70 -6.28 -5.59
C PRO A 103 -14.22 -7.68 -5.22
N PRO A 104 -14.71 -8.46 -6.21
CA PRO A 104 -15.05 -9.86 -5.98
C PRO A 104 -13.78 -10.68 -5.68
N SER A 105 -13.95 -11.88 -5.11
CA SER A 105 -12.85 -12.75 -4.67
C SER A 105 -11.86 -13.13 -5.80
N ASN A 106 -12.29 -13.09 -7.06
CA ASN A 106 -11.49 -13.42 -8.23
C ASN A 106 -10.79 -12.22 -8.89
N TYR A 107 -10.78 -11.05 -8.24
CA TYR A 107 -10.10 -9.85 -8.71
C TYR A 107 -8.82 -9.58 -7.89
N ILE A 108 -7.69 -9.38 -8.59
CA ILE A 108 -6.42 -9.01 -7.95
C ILE A 108 -6.15 -7.51 -8.14
N GLY A 109 -6.16 -6.76 -7.04
CA GLY A 109 -5.89 -5.32 -7.01
C GLY A 109 -4.53 -4.93 -6.41
N ALA A 110 -4.27 -3.62 -6.30
CA ALA A 110 -3.02 -3.06 -5.77
C ALA A 110 -2.58 -3.65 -4.42
N LYS A 111 -3.53 -3.90 -3.52
CA LYS A 111 -3.29 -4.47 -2.18
C LYS A 111 -2.66 -5.86 -2.20
N HIS A 112 -2.70 -6.59 -3.32
CA HIS A 112 -2.06 -7.89 -3.48
C HIS A 112 -0.62 -7.78 -4.02
N PHE A 113 -0.25 -6.63 -4.59
CA PHE A 113 1.07 -6.37 -5.19
C PHE A 113 1.97 -5.50 -4.30
N PHE A 114 1.39 -4.53 -3.59
CA PHE A 114 2.10 -3.44 -2.88
C PHE A 114 1.62 -3.31 -1.45
N GLU A 115 2.35 -2.61 -0.58
CA GLU A 115 2.09 -2.52 0.87
C GLU A 115 0.64 -2.18 1.25
N THR A 116 0.17 -2.78 2.36
CA THR A 116 -1.20 -2.63 2.88
C THR A 116 -1.19 -2.59 4.41
N ARG A 117 -2.16 -1.89 5.02
CA ARG A 117 -2.42 -1.90 6.47
C ARG A 117 -3.33 -3.05 6.90
N ILE A 118 -3.91 -3.80 5.96
CA ILE A 118 -4.88 -4.87 6.21
C ILE A 118 -4.15 -6.21 6.27
N GLU A 119 -4.02 -6.79 7.46
CA GLU A 119 -3.25 -8.03 7.69
C GLU A 119 -3.84 -9.25 6.96
N GLU A 120 -5.13 -9.23 6.65
CA GLU A 120 -5.86 -10.34 6.02
C GLU A 120 -5.60 -10.47 4.50
N ILE A 121 -4.98 -9.48 3.86
CA ILE A 121 -4.74 -9.50 2.42
C ILE A 121 -3.43 -10.26 2.12
N LYS A 122 -3.56 -11.40 1.44
CA LYS A 122 -2.41 -12.18 0.95
C LYS A 122 -1.70 -11.46 -0.21
N LYS A 123 -0.39 -11.25 -0.06
CA LYS A 123 0.47 -10.74 -1.14
C LYS A 123 0.79 -11.84 -2.13
N ILE A 124 0.81 -11.49 -3.41
CA ILE A 124 1.26 -12.37 -4.49
C ILE A 124 2.66 -11.93 -4.92
N GLU A 125 3.60 -12.04 -3.99
CA GLU A 125 4.98 -11.57 -4.14
C GLU A 125 5.66 -12.02 -5.44
N PRO A 126 5.49 -13.27 -5.93
CA PRO A 126 6.13 -13.71 -7.17
C PRO A 126 5.67 -12.98 -8.45
N LEU A 127 4.67 -12.09 -8.38
CA LEU A 127 4.27 -11.24 -9.51
C LEU A 127 5.11 -9.96 -9.60
N VAL A 128 5.90 -9.61 -8.58
CA VAL A 128 6.81 -8.45 -8.57
C VAL A 128 8.25 -8.95 -8.41
N PRO A 129 8.96 -9.21 -9.53
CA PRO A 129 10.41 -9.46 -9.51
C PRO A 129 11.22 -8.45 -8.70
N PRO A 130 12.46 -8.80 -8.28
CA PRO A 130 13.38 -7.84 -7.68
C PRO A 130 13.53 -6.58 -8.52
N ALA A 131 13.71 -5.45 -7.83
CA ALA A 131 13.76 -4.14 -8.47
C ALA A 131 14.83 -4.08 -9.57
N VAL A 132 14.45 -3.53 -10.71
CA VAL A 132 15.31 -3.34 -11.88
C VAL A 132 16.31 -2.21 -11.61
N THR A 133 17.60 -2.48 -11.82
CA THR A 133 18.71 -1.57 -11.49
C THR A 133 19.64 -1.23 -12.65
N ASP A 134 19.60 -1.96 -13.77
CA ASP A 134 20.52 -1.82 -14.91
C ASP A 134 19.99 -0.86 -16.01
N TYR A 135 18.77 -0.35 -15.85
CA TYR A 135 18.11 0.46 -16.86
C TYR A 135 18.67 1.88 -17.02
N TYR A 136 19.34 2.42 -16.00
CA TYR A 136 19.72 3.85 -15.93
C TYR A 136 20.57 4.30 -17.13
N ASN A 137 21.47 3.45 -17.61
CA ASN A 137 22.35 3.79 -18.73
C ASN A 137 21.63 3.72 -20.09
N ALA A 138 20.62 2.86 -20.22
CA ALA A 138 19.82 2.77 -21.44
C ALA A 138 18.73 3.86 -21.49
N PHE A 139 18.17 4.23 -20.33
CA PHE A 139 17.08 5.19 -20.21
C PHE A 139 17.38 6.26 -19.14
N PRO A 140 18.41 7.11 -19.35
CA PRO A 140 18.83 8.06 -18.34
C PRO A 140 17.81 9.18 -18.13
N SER A 141 17.63 9.60 -16.87
CA SER A 141 16.84 10.79 -16.53
C SER A 141 17.65 12.09 -16.71
N ARG A 142 18.98 11.98 -16.55
CA ARG A 142 19.97 13.05 -16.72
C ARG A 142 21.13 12.58 -17.57
N VAL A 143 21.70 13.54 -18.30
CA VAL A 143 22.78 13.29 -19.25
C VAL A 143 23.87 14.35 -19.10
N ASP A 144 25.09 13.97 -19.45
CA ASP A 144 26.26 14.84 -19.55
C ASP A 144 26.73 14.92 -21.01
N CYS A 145 27.62 15.87 -21.30
CA CYS A 145 28.27 16.00 -22.60
C CYS A 145 29.78 15.85 -22.41
N VAL A 146 30.31 14.70 -22.78
CA VAL A 146 31.74 14.39 -22.72
C VAL A 146 32.26 14.28 -24.15
N ASP A 147 33.26 15.08 -24.51
CA ASP A 147 33.86 15.12 -25.85
C ASP A 147 32.85 15.32 -27.01
N GLY A 148 31.74 16.00 -26.73
CA GLY A 148 30.66 16.24 -27.71
C GLY A 148 29.63 15.12 -27.81
N GLU A 149 29.80 14.02 -27.07
CA GLU A 149 28.84 12.92 -27.00
C GLU A 149 27.94 13.02 -25.77
N VAL A 150 26.65 12.72 -25.95
CA VAL A 150 25.67 12.73 -24.87
C VAL A 150 25.72 11.39 -24.13
N VAL A 151 26.14 11.40 -22.87
CA VAL A 151 26.30 10.20 -22.03
C VAL A 151 25.33 10.20 -20.85
N PRO A 152 24.94 9.02 -20.30
CA PRO A 152 24.16 8.94 -19.07
C PRO A 152 24.89 9.62 -17.89
N ALA A 153 24.14 10.26 -17.00
CA ALA A 153 24.67 10.88 -15.79
C ALA A 153 23.87 10.46 -14.54
N ALA A 154 24.42 10.75 -13.36
CA ALA A 154 23.76 10.49 -12.08
C ALA A 154 22.39 11.21 -12.01
N ALA A 155 21.34 10.46 -11.65
CA ALA A 155 19.96 10.94 -11.73
C ALA A 155 19.63 12.04 -10.70
N ASP A 156 20.26 11.96 -9.53
CA ASP A 156 20.07 12.84 -8.38
C ASP A 156 20.93 14.12 -8.46
N ASP A 157 21.97 14.11 -9.26
CA ASP A 157 22.88 15.23 -9.35
C ASP A 157 22.36 16.34 -10.27
N THR A 158 21.95 17.44 -9.65
CA THR A 158 21.37 18.59 -10.34
C THR A 158 22.33 19.33 -11.26
N GLN A 159 23.64 19.07 -11.17
CA GLN A 159 24.64 19.68 -12.04
C GLN A 159 24.52 19.25 -13.50
N TYR A 160 24.05 18.03 -13.76
CA TYR A 160 23.87 17.49 -15.11
C TYR A 160 22.53 17.91 -15.71
N ARG A 161 22.43 18.04 -17.04
CA ARG A 161 21.15 18.44 -17.65
C ARG A 161 20.15 17.29 -17.64
N LYS A 162 18.85 17.62 -17.67
CA LYS A 162 17.79 16.63 -17.90
C LYS A 162 17.88 16.08 -19.32
N ALA A 163 17.54 14.80 -19.48
CA ALA A 163 17.39 14.18 -20.79
C ALA A 163 16.31 14.90 -21.61
N ALA A 164 16.58 15.05 -22.91
CA ALA A 164 15.76 15.70 -23.90
C ALA A 164 15.27 14.68 -24.94
N LYS A 165 14.21 15.04 -25.67
CA LYS A 165 13.55 14.15 -26.64
C LYS A 165 14.49 13.66 -27.76
N ASP A 166 15.44 14.51 -28.15
CA ASP A 166 16.32 14.28 -29.30
C ASP A 166 17.63 13.57 -28.91
N ASP A 167 17.85 13.36 -27.60
CA ASP A 167 19.02 12.62 -27.11
C ASP A 167 19.02 11.19 -27.67
N PRO A 168 20.20 10.61 -27.97
CA PRO A 168 20.32 9.43 -28.81
C PRO A 168 20.03 8.10 -28.10
N PHE A 169 19.23 8.10 -27.03
CA PHE A 169 18.87 6.90 -26.26
C PHE A 169 17.58 6.21 -26.73
N PRO A 170 17.39 4.91 -26.40
CA PRO A 170 18.42 3.98 -25.95
C PRO A 170 19.36 3.54 -27.07
N HIS A 171 20.57 3.13 -26.71
CA HIS A 171 21.54 2.52 -27.64
C HIS A 171 21.48 0.98 -27.65
N TYR A 172 21.01 0.37 -26.56
CA TYR A 172 20.92 -1.07 -26.35
C TYR A 172 19.74 -1.40 -25.43
N LEU A 173 19.36 -2.69 -25.35
CA LEU A 173 18.39 -3.17 -24.36
C LEU A 173 19.14 -3.56 -23.07
N PRO A 174 18.74 -3.06 -21.89
CA PRO A 174 19.26 -3.54 -20.62
C PRO A 174 18.91 -5.02 -20.43
N GLU A 175 19.69 -5.73 -19.62
CA GLU A 175 19.54 -7.17 -19.42
C GLU A 175 18.21 -7.51 -18.78
N SER A 176 17.76 -6.71 -17.81
CA SER A 176 16.43 -6.85 -17.21
C SER A 176 15.29 -6.76 -18.23
N LEU A 177 15.40 -5.94 -19.28
CA LEU A 177 14.39 -5.85 -20.33
C LEU A 177 14.45 -7.08 -21.24
N LYS A 178 15.63 -7.62 -21.52
CA LYS A 178 15.77 -8.90 -22.24
C LYS A 178 15.16 -10.06 -21.44
N GLU A 179 15.45 -10.15 -20.15
CA GLU A 179 14.83 -11.13 -19.25
C GLU A 179 13.30 -10.98 -19.20
N ALA A 180 12.77 -9.76 -19.18
CA ALA A 180 11.33 -9.50 -19.23
C ALA A 180 10.70 -9.99 -20.56
N ILE A 181 11.39 -9.80 -21.69
CA ILE A 181 10.95 -10.32 -23.00
C ILE A 181 10.98 -11.85 -23.01
N GLN A 182 12.01 -12.48 -22.44
CA GLN A 182 12.05 -13.93 -22.27
C GLN A 182 10.89 -14.41 -21.37
N CYS A 183 10.58 -13.69 -20.29
CA CYS A 183 9.44 -13.98 -19.43
C CYS A 183 8.11 -13.88 -20.19
N TYR A 184 7.99 -12.97 -21.15
CA TYR A 184 6.80 -12.86 -21.98
C TYR A 184 6.64 -14.08 -22.89
N ILE A 185 7.72 -14.52 -23.54
CA ILE A 185 7.70 -15.74 -24.35
C ILE A 185 7.37 -16.97 -23.50
N LEU A 186 7.95 -17.09 -22.30
CA LEU A 186 7.60 -18.14 -21.33
C LEU A 186 6.12 -18.10 -20.93
N SER A 187 5.56 -16.90 -20.67
CA SER A 187 4.13 -16.73 -20.40
C SER A 187 3.26 -17.23 -21.54
N VAL A 188 3.63 -16.92 -22.79
CA VAL A 188 2.91 -17.42 -23.97
C VAL A 188 2.97 -18.95 -24.03
N ALA A 189 4.14 -19.55 -23.79
CA ALA A 189 4.31 -21.01 -23.76
C ALA A 189 3.47 -21.67 -22.64
N ILE A 190 3.45 -21.10 -21.43
CA ILE A 190 2.60 -21.57 -20.32
C ILE A 190 1.13 -21.53 -20.74
N ARG A 191 0.67 -20.43 -21.33
CA ARG A 191 -0.72 -20.26 -21.76
C ARG A 191 -1.09 -21.21 -22.90
N LEU A 192 -0.20 -21.44 -23.85
CA LEU A 192 -0.38 -22.47 -24.90
C LEU A 192 -0.54 -23.86 -24.28
N SER A 193 0.28 -24.22 -23.29
CA SER A 193 0.21 -25.51 -22.60
C SER A 193 -1.09 -25.72 -21.80
N ARG A 194 -1.78 -24.64 -21.43
CA ARG A 194 -3.07 -24.65 -20.71
C ARG A 194 -4.28 -24.49 -21.62
N LYS A 195 -4.07 -24.12 -22.89
CA LYS A 195 -5.13 -23.79 -23.85
C LYS A 195 -6.23 -24.85 -23.90
N GLN A 196 -5.87 -26.13 -23.96
CA GLN A 196 -6.85 -27.21 -24.07
C GLN A 196 -7.83 -27.27 -22.89
N ALA A 197 -7.40 -26.85 -21.69
CA ALA A 197 -8.25 -26.84 -20.51
C ALA A 197 -9.23 -25.66 -20.48
N ILE A 198 -8.83 -24.50 -21.03
CA ILE A 198 -9.60 -23.25 -20.92
C ILE A 198 -10.37 -22.86 -22.19
N ILE A 199 -10.01 -23.38 -23.38
CA ILE A 199 -10.51 -22.89 -24.68
C ILE A 199 -12.04 -22.88 -24.82
N ASN A 200 -12.74 -23.79 -24.14
CA ASN A 200 -14.22 -23.88 -24.17
C ASN A 200 -14.90 -23.06 -23.06
N SER A 201 -14.12 -22.37 -22.22
CA SER A 201 -14.61 -21.51 -21.15
C SER A 201 -14.88 -20.09 -21.68
N ARG A 202 -15.90 -19.43 -21.13
CA ARG A 202 -16.15 -17.99 -21.38
C ARG A 202 -15.04 -17.09 -20.85
N LEU A 203 -14.16 -17.63 -20.00
CA LEU A 203 -13.01 -16.92 -19.44
C LEU A 203 -11.77 -16.99 -20.35
N TYR A 204 -11.83 -17.69 -21.48
CA TYR A 204 -10.70 -17.82 -22.38
C TYR A 204 -10.36 -16.48 -23.05
N ASN A 205 -9.13 -16.01 -22.79
CA ASN A 205 -8.54 -14.89 -23.53
C ASN A 205 -7.48 -15.42 -24.51
N PRO A 206 -7.67 -15.28 -25.83
CA PRO A 206 -6.72 -15.78 -26.83
C PRO A 206 -5.51 -14.84 -27.04
N HIS A 207 -5.56 -13.61 -26.55
CA HIS A 207 -4.54 -12.59 -26.77
C HIS A 207 -3.43 -12.65 -25.72
N ASN A 208 -2.22 -12.26 -26.07
CA ASN A 208 -1.06 -12.15 -25.21
C ASN A 208 -0.46 -10.77 -25.43
N THR A 209 -0.21 -10.05 -24.33
CA THR A 209 0.36 -8.70 -24.42
C THR A 209 1.45 -8.53 -23.37
N MET A 210 2.56 -7.92 -23.77
CA MET A 210 3.57 -7.32 -22.90
C MET A 210 3.51 -5.80 -23.05
N LEU A 211 3.65 -5.08 -21.94
CA LEU A 211 3.74 -3.63 -21.91
C LEU A 211 5.17 -3.20 -21.53
N ILE A 212 5.77 -2.35 -22.34
CA ILE A 212 7.07 -1.70 -22.08
C ILE A 212 6.84 -0.20 -21.94
N HIS A 213 7.06 0.32 -20.74
CA HIS A 213 6.82 1.70 -20.37
C HIS A 213 8.09 2.33 -19.77
N ILE A 214 8.90 2.88 -20.66
CA ILE A 214 10.31 3.29 -20.42
C ILE A 214 10.55 4.80 -20.43
N SER A 215 9.85 5.56 -21.28
CA SER A 215 10.07 6.99 -21.46
C SER A 215 8.84 7.67 -22.04
N ARG A 216 8.72 8.98 -21.81
CA ARG A 216 7.71 9.84 -22.45
C ARG A 216 8.08 10.26 -23.87
N PHE A 217 9.34 10.09 -24.28
CA PHE A 217 9.84 10.57 -25.56
C PHE A 217 9.53 9.57 -26.68
N THR A 218 8.83 10.05 -27.71
CA THR A 218 8.44 9.25 -28.87
C THR A 218 9.65 8.63 -29.58
N ALA A 219 10.73 9.41 -29.76
CA ALA A 219 11.96 8.92 -30.39
C ALA A 219 12.56 7.72 -29.64
N TRP A 220 12.58 7.77 -28.30
CA TRP A 220 13.12 6.68 -27.47
C TRP A 220 12.24 5.43 -27.55
N GLN A 221 10.92 5.60 -27.58
CA GLN A 221 9.97 4.49 -27.77
C GLN A 221 10.18 3.82 -29.13
N ASN A 222 10.36 4.60 -30.20
CA ASN A 222 10.60 4.08 -31.55
C ASN A 222 11.94 3.35 -31.67
N ARG A 223 13.02 3.90 -31.08
CA ARG A 223 14.32 3.19 -31.02
C ARG A 223 14.23 1.90 -30.21
N THR A 224 13.52 1.92 -29.08
CA THR A 224 13.26 0.72 -28.28
C THR A 224 12.52 -0.34 -29.08
N LYS A 225 11.50 0.05 -29.88
CA LYS A 225 10.80 -0.87 -30.79
C LYS A 225 11.77 -1.58 -31.73
N VAL A 226 12.64 -0.84 -32.40
CA VAL A 226 13.63 -1.42 -33.33
C VAL A 226 14.57 -2.40 -32.62
N LEU A 227 15.04 -2.05 -31.42
CA LEU A 227 15.93 -2.92 -30.64
C LEU A 227 15.22 -4.19 -30.14
N VAL A 228 13.97 -4.07 -29.68
CA VAL A 228 13.15 -5.21 -29.24
C VAL A 228 12.78 -6.12 -30.40
N ASP A 229 12.40 -5.55 -31.55
CA ASP A 229 12.06 -6.28 -32.77
C ASP A 229 13.25 -7.15 -33.23
N ARG A 230 14.46 -6.56 -33.28
CA ARG A 230 15.70 -7.28 -33.56
C ARG A 230 15.95 -8.40 -32.54
N TYR A 231 15.84 -8.11 -31.25
CA TYR A 231 16.11 -9.11 -30.22
C TYR A 231 15.13 -10.30 -30.29
N VAL A 232 13.85 -10.04 -30.58
CA VAL A 232 12.82 -11.09 -30.70
C VAL A 232 13.02 -11.91 -31.98
N HIS A 233 13.13 -11.25 -33.14
CA HIS A 233 13.08 -11.95 -34.43
C HIS A 233 14.47 -12.38 -34.94
N ASP A 234 15.47 -11.51 -34.88
CA ASP A 234 16.79 -11.79 -35.44
C ASP A 234 17.67 -12.60 -34.49
N GLU A 235 17.41 -12.54 -33.19
CA GLU A 235 18.15 -13.28 -32.16
C GLU A 235 17.36 -14.48 -31.61
N LEU A 236 16.32 -14.25 -30.80
CA LEU A 236 15.64 -15.33 -30.07
C LEU A 236 14.93 -16.33 -30.99
N GLU A 237 14.15 -15.88 -31.96
CA GLU A 237 13.41 -16.75 -32.88
C GLU A 237 14.37 -17.59 -33.75
N VAL A 238 15.40 -16.95 -34.31
CA VAL A 238 16.44 -17.64 -35.10
C VAL A 238 17.19 -18.68 -34.25
N GLN A 239 17.62 -18.32 -33.04
CA GLN A 239 18.33 -19.24 -32.16
C GLN A 239 17.45 -20.42 -31.71
N LEU A 240 16.18 -20.18 -31.39
CA LEU A 240 15.24 -21.25 -31.02
C LEU A 240 14.97 -22.21 -32.18
N ASN A 241 14.99 -21.72 -33.42
CA ASN A 241 14.78 -22.52 -34.62
C ASN A 241 16.03 -23.31 -35.05
N THR A 242 17.23 -22.83 -34.72
CA THR A 242 18.50 -23.43 -35.18
C THR A 242 19.24 -24.24 -34.11
N SER A 243 19.02 -23.96 -32.83
CA SER A 243 19.71 -24.62 -31.72
C SER A 243 19.06 -25.95 -31.33
N LEU A 244 19.88 -26.90 -30.85
CA LEU A 244 19.38 -28.15 -30.29
C LEU A 244 18.87 -27.93 -28.84
N PRO A 245 17.64 -28.38 -28.49
CA PRO A 245 17.06 -28.18 -27.15
C PRO A 245 17.85 -28.80 -25.99
N GLY A 246 18.77 -29.75 -26.26
CA GLY A 246 19.55 -30.44 -25.24
C GLY A 246 20.83 -29.74 -24.79
N ASN A 247 21.19 -28.58 -25.37
CA ASN A 247 22.43 -27.87 -25.02
C ASN A 247 22.18 -26.76 -23.96
N PRO A 248 22.70 -26.87 -22.73
CA PRO A 248 22.51 -25.86 -21.67
C PRO A 248 23.14 -24.48 -21.94
N GLN A 249 24.05 -24.40 -22.90
CA GLN A 249 24.68 -23.14 -23.34
C GLN A 249 23.96 -22.50 -24.53
N SER A 250 22.88 -23.12 -25.02
CA SER A 250 22.03 -22.53 -26.06
C SER A 250 20.95 -21.63 -25.46
N VAL A 251 20.20 -20.95 -26.33
CA VAL A 251 19.02 -20.15 -25.97
C VAL A 251 18.02 -20.93 -25.10
N TYR A 252 17.91 -22.26 -25.27
CA TYR A 252 17.04 -23.10 -24.43
C TYR A 252 17.50 -23.12 -22.97
N GLY A 253 18.82 -23.13 -22.72
CA GLY A 253 19.37 -23.05 -21.38
C GLY A 253 19.24 -21.65 -20.77
N GLU A 254 19.25 -20.59 -21.59
CA GLU A 254 18.88 -19.24 -21.13
C GLU A 254 17.42 -19.19 -20.66
N PHE A 255 16.49 -19.70 -21.46
CA PHE A 255 15.08 -19.81 -21.07
C PHE A 255 14.88 -20.67 -19.82
N GLU A 256 15.64 -21.75 -19.67
CA GLU A 256 15.61 -22.60 -18.48
C GLU A 256 16.03 -21.83 -17.22
N ARG A 257 17.13 -21.06 -17.29
CA ARG A 257 17.57 -20.19 -16.19
C ARG A 257 16.50 -19.16 -15.84
N THR A 258 15.91 -18.51 -16.84
CA THR A 258 14.82 -17.53 -16.65
C THR A 258 13.57 -18.19 -16.07
N TRP A 259 13.25 -19.42 -16.46
CA TRP A 259 12.17 -20.21 -15.88
C TRP A 259 12.38 -20.47 -14.39
N TYR A 260 13.56 -20.96 -13.99
CA TYR A 260 13.85 -21.20 -12.57
C TYR A 260 13.89 -19.91 -11.75
N LYS A 261 14.32 -18.80 -12.37
CA LYS A 261 14.36 -17.49 -11.73
C LYS A 261 12.96 -16.92 -11.45
N TYR A 262 12.01 -17.08 -12.38
CA TYR A 262 10.73 -16.33 -12.32
C TYR A 262 9.45 -17.18 -12.27
N TYR A 263 9.48 -18.45 -12.69
CA TYR A 263 8.27 -19.25 -12.91
C TYR A 263 8.21 -20.55 -12.14
N ALA A 264 9.32 -21.28 -11.99
CA ALA A 264 9.31 -22.63 -11.42
C ALA A 264 8.51 -22.72 -10.11
N HIS A 265 8.82 -21.85 -9.16
CA HIS A 265 8.16 -21.83 -7.86
C HIS A 265 6.68 -21.39 -7.94
N VAL A 266 6.39 -20.29 -8.62
CA VAL A 266 5.03 -19.72 -8.67
C VAL A 266 4.06 -20.60 -9.47
N ILE A 267 4.50 -21.23 -10.55
CA ILE A 267 3.64 -22.11 -11.36
C ILE A 267 3.21 -23.35 -10.57
N GLU A 268 4.07 -23.85 -9.69
CA GLU A 268 3.77 -25.00 -8.85
C GLU A 268 2.93 -24.62 -7.63
N ASN A 269 3.14 -23.41 -7.07
CA ASN A 269 2.61 -23.02 -5.76
C ASN A 269 1.62 -21.85 -5.80
N ILE A 270 1.17 -21.36 -6.96
CA ILE A 270 0.37 -20.11 -7.04
C ILE A 270 -0.80 -20.09 -6.06
N ARG A 271 -1.48 -21.23 -5.85
CA ARG A 271 -2.62 -21.35 -4.92
C ARG A 271 -2.30 -20.95 -3.48
N SER A 272 -1.07 -21.10 -3.00
CA SER A 272 -0.70 -20.67 -1.64
C SER A 272 -0.66 -19.15 -1.49
N TYR A 273 -0.48 -18.42 -2.59
CA TYR A 273 -0.42 -16.96 -2.64
C TYR A 273 -1.79 -16.31 -2.87
N LEU A 274 -2.79 -17.07 -3.32
CA LEU A 274 -4.11 -16.52 -3.66
C LEU A 274 -5.02 -16.44 -2.41
N PRO A 275 -5.98 -15.49 -2.40
CA PRO A 275 -7.04 -15.46 -1.40
C PRO A 275 -7.75 -16.82 -1.31
N ASP A 276 -8.22 -17.20 -0.11
CA ASP A 276 -8.85 -18.52 0.12
C ASP A 276 -10.10 -18.74 -0.75
N GLU A 277 -10.79 -17.66 -1.09
CA GLU A 277 -11.99 -17.66 -1.94
C GLU A 277 -11.67 -17.50 -3.44
N TYR A 278 -10.39 -17.36 -3.82
CA TYR A 278 -9.98 -17.24 -5.22
C TYR A 278 -9.91 -18.64 -5.85
N GLU A 279 -10.87 -18.94 -6.72
CA GLU A 279 -10.89 -20.18 -7.48
C GLU A 279 -10.54 -19.95 -8.95
N ASP A 280 -9.49 -20.65 -9.41
CA ASP A 280 -9.14 -20.71 -10.82
C ASP A 280 -8.64 -22.11 -11.18
N PRO A 281 -9.52 -22.96 -11.74
CA PRO A 281 -9.17 -24.34 -12.08
C PRO A 281 -8.20 -24.44 -13.25
N PHE A 282 -7.94 -23.33 -13.96
CA PHE A 282 -7.08 -23.30 -15.14
C PHE A 282 -5.62 -23.02 -14.81
N LEU A 283 -5.30 -22.64 -13.57
CA LEU A 283 -3.93 -22.53 -13.05
C LEU A 283 -3.33 -23.92 -12.77
N ILE A 284 -3.17 -24.70 -13.84
CA ILE A 284 -2.62 -26.06 -13.81
C ILE A 284 -1.09 -25.95 -13.76
N PRO A 285 -0.40 -26.57 -12.78
CA PRO A 285 1.06 -26.61 -12.73
C PRO A 285 1.69 -27.16 -13.99
N LYS A 286 2.87 -26.66 -14.36
CA LYS A 286 3.61 -27.02 -15.57
C LYS A 286 5.08 -27.24 -15.27
N SER A 287 5.67 -28.23 -15.94
CA SER A 287 7.10 -28.50 -15.88
C SER A 287 7.82 -27.89 -17.10
N PHE A 288 9.03 -27.37 -16.89
CA PHE A 288 9.79 -26.75 -17.98
C PHE A 288 10.06 -27.74 -19.11
N GLU A 289 10.68 -28.88 -18.79
CA GLU A 289 11.16 -29.85 -19.79
C GLU A 289 10.04 -30.46 -20.63
N LYS A 290 8.93 -30.87 -20.01
CA LYS A 290 7.84 -31.57 -20.71
C LYS A 290 6.82 -30.61 -21.33
N ASP A 291 6.45 -29.56 -20.61
CA ASP A 291 5.29 -28.75 -20.98
C ASP A 291 5.63 -27.42 -21.65
N ILE A 292 6.78 -26.81 -21.32
CA ILE A 292 7.11 -25.42 -21.73
C ILE A 292 8.15 -25.40 -22.84
N LYS A 293 9.27 -26.12 -22.66
CA LYS A 293 10.39 -26.18 -23.59
C LYS A 293 9.98 -26.55 -25.03
N PRO A 294 9.08 -27.52 -25.27
CA PRO A 294 8.62 -27.83 -26.63
C PRO A 294 7.81 -26.71 -27.29
N LEU A 295 7.25 -25.78 -26.52
CA LEU A 295 6.37 -24.72 -26.98
C LEU A 295 7.08 -23.37 -27.19
N LEU A 296 8.38 -23.24 -26.84
CA LEU A 296 9.11 -21.97 -26.92
C LEU A 296 9.17 -21.41 -28.35
N LEU A 297 9.40 -22.26 -29.35
CA LEU A 297 9.44 -21.84 -30.76
C LEU A 297 8.05 -21.39 -31.25
N GLU A 298 6.99 -22.08 -30.84
CA GLU A 298 5.62 -21.63 -31.14
C GLU A 298 5.30 -20.32 -30.41
N ALA A 299 5.78 -20.16 -29.18
CA ALA A 299 5.52 -18.99 -28.34
C ALA A 299 6.12 -17.72 -28.95
N VAL A 300 7.38 -17.75 -29.40
CA VAL A 300 8.07 -16.59 -29.99
C VAL A 300 7.53 -16.19 -31.37
N ARG A 301 7.06 -17.15 -32.17
CA ARG A 301 6.56 -16.90 -33.53
C ARG A 301 5.34 -15.98 -33.53
N GLY A 302 5.34 -15.01 -34.44
CA GLY A 302 4.20 -14.12 -34.67
C GLY A 302 3.96 -13.11 -33.55
N ILE A 303 5.01 -12.74 -32.79
CA ILE A 303 4.99 -11.58 -31.89
C ILE A 303 5.06 -10.31 -32.75
N ASP A 304 4.11 -9.41 -32.57
CA ASP A 304 4.08 -8.09 -33.19
C ASP A 304 4.62 -7.04 -32.20
N VAL A 305 5.78 -6.44 -32.48
CA VAL A 305 6.34 -5.34 -31.68
C VAL A 305 5.78 -4.00 -32.18
N LYS A 306 5.11 -3.23 -31.31
CA LYS A 306 4.40 -2.00 -31.67
C LYS A 306 4.77 -0.84 -30.75
N ALA A 307 5.03 0.34 -31.32
CA ALA A 307 5.23 1.56 -30.55
C ALA A 307 3.96 2.43 -30.63
N ILE A 308 3.21 2.53 -29.54
CA ILE A 308 1.90 3.20 -29.50
C ILE A 308 2.10 4.67 -29.11
N ASN A 309 2.28 5.52 -30.12
CA ASN A 309 2.51 6.94 -29.97
C ASN A 309 1.85 7.75 -31.10
N SER A 310 2.06 9.07 -31.11
CA SER A 310 1.44 9.97 -32.10
C SER A 310 2.08 9.93 -33.49
N GLU A 311 3.31 9.41 -33.62
CA GLU A 311 4.08 9.46 -34.86
C GLU A 311 3.90 8.19 -35.71
N THR A 312 3.81 7.01 -35.07
CA THR A 312 3.76 5.73 -35.79
C THR A 312 2.41 5.43 -36.43
N GLY A 313 1.32 5.96 -35.87
CA GLY A 313 -0.04 5.54 -36.22
C GLY A 313 -0.35 4.08 -35.85
N ASP A 314 0.57 3.38 -35.16
CA ASP A 314 0.37 2.01 -34.70
C ASP A 314 -0.81 1.96 -33.71
N SER A 315 -1.65 0.94 -33.83
CA SER A 315 -2.74 0.63 -32.90
C SER A 315 -2.75 -0.87 -32.58
N LEU A 316 -3.23 -1.23 -31.39
CA LEU A 316 -3.44 -2.63 -31.02
C LEU A 316 -4.88 -3.00 -31.36
N GLN A 317 -5.05 -4.11 -32.06
CA GLN A 317 -6.36 -4.64 -32.42
C GLN A 317 -6.48 -6.06 -31.87
N TYR A 318 -7.56 -6.33 -31.14
CA TYR A 318 -7.82 -7.60 -30.48
C TYR A 318 -9.07 -8.26 -31.08
N PRO A 319 -8.93 -8.99 -32.20
CA PRO A 319 -10.04 -9.66 -32.85
C PRO A 319 -10.43 -10.96 -32.13
N ASP A 320 -11.72 -11.14 -31.81
CA ASP A 320 -12.24 -12.28 -31.02
C ASP A 320 -11.79 -13.66 -31.50
N GLN A 321 -11.65 -13.86 -32.81
CA GLN A 321 -11.38 -15.17 -33.41
C GLN A 321 -9.89 -15.50 -33.58
N THR A 322 -9.00 -14.50 -33.49
CA THR A 322 -7.56 -14.71 -33.74
C THR A 322 -6.71 -14.12 -32.62
N GLY A 323 -6.12 -15.01 -31.82
CA GLY A 323 -5.18 -14.64 -30.77
C GLY A 323 -4.03 -13.81 -31.34
N LYS A 324 -3.72 -12.70 -30.66
CA LYS A 324 -2.62 -11.80 -31.00
C LYS A 324 -1.53 -11.89 -29.94
N LYS A 325 -0.28 -11.69 -30.34
CA LYS A 325 0.86 -11.61 -29.43
C LYS A 325 1.50 -10.25 -29.64
N TYR A 326 1.35 -9.34 -28.69
CA TYR A 326 1.88 -7.98 -28.80
C TYR A 326 2.97 -7.71 -27.78
N ILE A 327 4.02 -7.02 -28.21
CA ILE A 327 4.88 -6.26 -27.31
C ILE A 327 4.60 -4.77 -27.59
N ALA A 328 3.85 -4.14 -26.69
CA ALA A 328 3.43 -2.75 -26.80
C ALA A 328 4.40 -1.84 -26.05
N ILE A 329 5.04 -0.93 -26.76
CA ILE A 329 5.97 0.07 -26.22
C ILE A 329 5.27 1.42 -26.27
N GLY A 330 5.23 2.15 -25.15
CA GLY A 330 4.62 3.48 -25.17
C GLY A 330 4.77 4.28 -23.89
N GLY A 331 4.17 5.46 -23.93
CA GLY A 331 4.12 6.41 -22.82
C GLY A 331 2.68 6.74 -22.44
N ASN A 332 2.32 8.02 -22.43
CA ASN A 332 1.01 8.50 -21.95
C ASN A 332 -0.20 7.95 -22.75
N ARG A 333 -0.02 7.55 -24.01
CA ARG A 333 -1.12 6.95 -24.80
C ARG A 333 -1.55 5.57 -24.30
N LEU A 334 -0.64 4.84 -23.65
CA LEU A 334 -0.92 3.52 -23.08
C LEU A 334 -1.33 3.59 -21.60
N SER A 335 -1.25 4.76 -20.96
CA SER A 335 -1.58 4.90 -19.54
C SER A 335 -3.07 5.07 -19.26
N ARG A 336 -3.89 5.52 -20.22
CA ARG A 336 -5.33 5.84 -20.00
C ARG A 336 -6.23 5.38 -21.15
N GLY A 337 -7.39 4.84 -20.82
CA GLY A 337 -8.48 4.56 -21.78
C GLY A 337 -8.18 3.48 -22.82
N PHE A 338 -7.19 2.61 -22.56
CA PHE A 338 -6.81 1.54 -23.48
C PHE A 338 -6.84 0.18 -22.76
N THR A 339 -7.56 -0.79 -23.32
CA THR A 339 -7.60 -2.16 -22.80
C THR A 339 -6.47 -2.98 -23.42
N LEU A 340 -5.61 -3.56 -22.58
CA LEU A 340 -4.53 -4.46 -23.00
C LEU A 340 -4.95 -5.90 -22.73
N GLU A 341 -5.57 -6.54 -23.72
CA GLU A 341 -6.06 -7.91 -23.61
C GLU A 341 -4.91 -8.90 -23.40
N GLY A 342 -5.06 -9.79 -22.43
CA GLY A 342 -4.08 -10.83 -22.14
C GLY A 342 -2.72 -10.32 -21.66
N LEU A 343 -2.69 -9.19 -20.96
CA LEU A 343 -1.47 -8.60 -20.40
C LEU A 343 -0.82 -9.51 -19.34
N THR A 344 0.42 -9.96 -19.61
CA THR A 344 1.21 -10.80 -18.70
C THR A 344 2.41 -10.04 -18.15
N ILE A 345 3.27 -9.48 -19.00
CA ILE A 345 4.52 -8.84 -18.56
C ILE A 345 4.43 -7.32 -18.66
N ASN A 346 4.86 -6.64 -17.60
CA ASN A 346 4.96 -5.19 -17.54
C ASN A 346 6.40 -4.81 -17.20
N TYR A 347 7.09 -4.15 -18.12
CA TYR A 347 8.38 -3.52 -17.86
C TYR A 347 8.16 -2.02 -17.68
N PHE A 348 8.11 -1.59 -16.42
CA PHE A 348 7.64 -0.28 -15.99
C PHE A 348 8.73 0.45 -15.19
N ILE A 349 9.62 1.17 -15.86
CA ILE A 349 10.71 1.91 -15.18
C ILE A 349 10.44 3.42 -15.12
N ARG A 350 9.51 3.92 -15.94
CA ARG A 350 9.12 5.33 -15.89
C ARG A 350 8.18 5.57 -14.71
N GLY A 351 8.62 6.42 -13.78
CA GLY A 351 7.78 6.91 -12.69
C GLY A 351 6.92 8.12 -13.04
N THR A 352 5.96 8.39 -12.18
CA THR A 352 5.18 9.63 -12.09
C THR A 352 5.08 10.02 -10.61
N ASP A 353 4.98 11.31 -10.33
CA ASP A 353 4.84 11.80 -8.96
C ASP A 353 3.36 11.96 -8.57
N TYR A 354 2.41 11.46 -9.35
CA TYR A 354 0.97 11.60 -9.10
C TYR A 354 0.32 10.25 -8.81
N ALA A 355 -0.30 10.10 -7.65
CA ALA A 355 -0.95 8.86 -7.19
C ALA A 355 -2.07 8.41 -8.13
N ASP A 356 -2.96 9.32 -8.56
CA ASP A 356 -4.00 9.03 -9.56
C ASP A 356 -3.40 8.43 -10.85
N THR A 357 -2.26 8.99 -11.29
CA THR A 357 -1.61 8.53 -12.52
C THR A 357 -1.00 7.14 -12.32
N LEU A 358 -0.40 6.86 -11.15
CA LEU A 358 0.12 5.52 -10.85
C LEU A 358 -0.97 4.46 -10.90
N LEU A 359 -2.11 4.71 -10.26
CA LEU A 359 -3.25 3.79 -10.26
C LEU A 359 -3.78 3.53 -11.67
N GLN A 360 -3.91 4.58 -12.48
CA GLN A 360 -4.32 4.44 -13.89
C GLN A 360 -3.28 3.70 -14.74
N MET A 361 -2.00 3.80 -14.39
CA MET A 361 -0.90 3.08 -15.06
C MET A 361 -0.82 1.60 -14.61
N GLY A 362 -1.39 1.25 -13.46
CA GLY A 362 -1.43 -0.10 -12.87
C GLY A 362 -2.30 -1.10 -13.63
N ARG A 363 -2.07 -1.26 -14.94
CA ARG A 363 -2.85 -2.15 -15.83
C ARG A 363 -2.68 -3.63 -15.51
N TRP A 364 -1.72 -3.98 -14.67
CA TRP A 364 -1.50 -5.34 -14.18
C TRP A 364 -2.53 -5.78 -13.12
N PHE A 365 -3.36 -4.87 -12.60
CA PHE A 365 -4.52 -5.24 -11.79
C PHE A 365 -5.64 -5.83 -12.66
N GLY A 366 -6.51 -6.61 -12.03
CA GLY A 366 -7.74 -7.12 -12.65
C GLY A 366 -7.84 -8.63 -12.75
N TYR A 367 -8.81 -9.07 -13.55
CA TYR A 367 -9.09 -10.48 -13.79
C TYR A 367 -8.02 -11.12 -14.68
N ARG A 368 -7.51 -12.29 -14.30
CA ARG A 368 -6.44 -13.01 -15.02
C ARG A 368 -6.70 -14.53 -15.09
N PRO A 369 -7.88 -14.96 -15.56
CA PRO A 369 -8.28 -16.36 -15.51
C PRO A 369 -7.33 -17.27 -16.31
N GLY A 370 -6.73 -18.24 -15.64
CA GLY A 370 -5.80 -19.23 -16.19
C GLY A 370 -4.38 -18.76 -16.44
N TYR A 371 -4.05 -17.49 -16.14
CA TYR A 371 -2.70 -16.95 -16.39
C TYR A 371 -2.20 -15.93 -15.37
N LEU A 372 -2.81 -15.83 -14.19
CA LEU A 372 -2.35 -14.91 -13.13
C LEU A 372 -0.88 -15.14 -12.72
N ASP A 373 -0.47 -16.41 -12.59
CA ASP A 373 0.91 -16.81 -12.31
C ASP A 373 1.92 -16.46 -13.42
N CYS A 374 1.43 -16.18 -14.63
CA CYS A 374 2.20 -15.67 -15.74
C CYS A 374 2.51 -14.16 -15.61
N CYS A 375 1.79 -13.44 -14.73
CA CYS A 375 1.95 -12.00 -14.63
C CYS A 375 3.27 -11.63 -13.93
N LYS A 376 3.97 -10.61 -14.44
CA LYS A 376 5.19 -10.04 -13.83
C LYS A 376 5.26 -8.53 -14.01
N LEU A 377 5.64 -7.81 -12.94
CA LEU A 377 5.91 -6.38 -12.94
C LEU A 377 7.41 -6.12 -12.70
N PHE A 378 8.15 -5.91 -13.78
CA PHE A 378 9.54 -5.45 -13.74
C PHE A 378 9.55 -3.94 -13.55
N THR A 379 9.93 -3.47 -12.37
CA THR A 379 9.96 -2.03 -12.05
C THR A 379 11.13 -1.68 -11.14
N ASN A 380 11.38 -0.40 -10.89
CA ASN A 380 12.46 0.06 -10.01
C ASN A 380 11.95 0.29 -8.57
N SER A 381 12.88 0.42 -7.62
CA SER A 381 12.56 0.62 -6.20
C SER A 381 11.78 1.90 -5.91
N GLU A 382 12.01 2.97 -6.69
CA GLU A 382 11.29 4.23 -6.54
C GLU A 382 9.80 4.06 -6.87
N ASN A 383 9.47 3.36 -7.96
CA ASN A 383 8.09 3.10 -8.35
C ASN A 383 7.40 2.18 -7.36
N ILE A 384 8.09 1.15 -6.85
CA ILE A 384 7.56 0.27 -5.79
C ILE A 384 7.15 1.11 -4.59
N ARG A 385 8.07 1.93 -4.05
CA ARG A 385 7.80 2.83 -2.94
C ARG A 385 6.61 3.76 -3.21
N LYS A 386 6.50 4.29 -4.43
CA LYS A 386 5.38 5.17 -4.80
C LYS A 386 4.04 4.40 -4.87
N PHE A 387 4.04 3.16 -5.34
CA PHE A 387 2.85 2.30 -5.33
C PHE A 387 2.46 1.88 -3.91
N ASP A 388 3.43 1.60 -3.04
CA ASP A 388 3.20 1.30 -1.62
C ASP A 388 2.51 2.49 -0.93
N LEU A 389 3.09 3.69 -1.04
CA LEU A 389 2.51 4.91 -0.49
C LEU A 389 1.11 5.19 -1.06
N THR A 390 0.93 4.98 -2.36
CA THR A 390 -0.39 5.16 -3.01
C THR A 390 -1.41 4.20 -2.44
N THR A 391 -1.06 2.92 -2.28
CA THR A 391 -1.96 1.88 -1.76
C THR A 391 -2.35 2.16 -0.32
N LEU A 392 -1.38 2.55 0.53
CA LEU A 392 -1.64 2.95 1.91
C LEU A 392 -2.55 4.19 2.01
N THR A 393 -2.35 5.20 1.14
CA THR A 393 -3.17 6.41 1.12
C THR A 393 -4.62 6.10 0.71
N ILE A 394 -4.83 5.17 -0.23
CA ILE A 394 -6.18 4.72 -0.61
C ILE A 394 -6.86 4.05 0.57
N GLU A 395 -6.16 3.19 1.29
CA GLU A 395 -6.74 2.48 2.44
C GLU A 395 -7.15 3.42 3.57
N GLU A 396 -6.37 4.46 3.83
CA GLU A 396 -6.75 5.51 4.78
C GLU A 396 -8.00 6.26 4.30
N LEU A 397 -8.10 6.57 3.01
CA LEU A 397 -9.31 7.20 2.45
C LEU A 397 -10.53 6.26 2.52
N GLU A 398 -10.35 4.95 2.32
CA GLU A 398 -11.42 3.96 2.50
C GLU A 398 -11.92 3.95 3.96
N GLN A 399 -11.03 4.15 4.95
CA GLN A 399 -11.42 4.25 6.36
C GLN A 399 -12.25 5.52 6.62
N GLU A 400 -11.91 6.65 6.00
CA GLU A 400 -12.71 7.88 6.06
C GLU A 400 -14.13 7.64 5.51
N PHE A 401 -14.27 6.91 4.40
CA PHE A 401 -15.60 6.54 3.86
C PHE A 401 -16.39 5.67 4.83
N ARG A 402 -15.75 4.67 5.45
CA ARG A 402 -16.40 3.82 6.46
C ARG A 402 -16.84 4.61 7.69
N MET A 403 -16.03 5.58 8.13
CA MET A 403 -16.36 6.46 9.26
C MET A 403 -17.53 7.40 8.93
N MET A 404 -17.58 7.93 7.70
CA MET A 404 -18.72 8.74 7.25
C MET A 404 -20.01 7.92 7.25
N SER A 405 -19.95 6.71 6.68
CA SER A 405 -21.09 5.78 6.63
C SER A 405 -21.57 5.34 8.01
N SER A 406 -20.65 4.99 8.94
CA SER A 406 -21.02 4.57 10.30
C SER A 406 -21.67 5.67 11.13
N LYS A 407 -21.40 6.94 10.79
CA LYS A 407 -22.03 8.12 11.42
C LYS A 407 -23.33 8.56 10.74
N ASN A 408 -23.82 7.82 9.73
CA ASN A 408 -24.97 8.19 8.90
C ASN A 408 -24.88 9.62 8.33
N ARG A 409 -23.66 10.10 8.01
CA ARG A 409 -23.45 11.43 7.41
C ARG A 409 -23.34 11.30 5.90
N THR A 410 -23.82 12.30 5.19
CA THR A 410 -23.67 12.40 3.73
C THR A 410 -22.34 13.08 3.38
N PRO A 411 -21.83 12.93 2.15
CA PRO A 411 -20.61 13.65 1.74
C PRO A 411 -20.79 15.17 1.73
N ARG A 412 -22.02 15.68 1.60
CA ARG A 412 -22.34 17.11 1.75
C ARG A 412 -21.93 17.63 3.13
N ASP A 413 -22.23 16.88 4.19
CA ASP A 413 -22.03 17.28 5.58
C ASP A 413 -20.73 16.72 6.20
N PHE A 414 -19.95 15.95 5.44
CA PHE A 414 -18.72 15.32 5.89
C PHE A 414 -17.50 15.86 5.13
N VAL A 415 -16.42 16.10 5.87
CA VAL A 415 -15.15 16.58 5.33
C VAL A 415 -14.19 15.40 5.21
N LEU A 416 -13.92 14.99 3.98
CA LEU A 416 -12.96 13.93 3.67
C LEU A 416 -11.54 14.48 3.68
N ARG A 417 -10.63 13.74 4.32
CA ARG A 417 -9.21 14.08 4.40
C ARG A 417 -8.39 13.07 3.63
N VAL A 418 -7.36 13.55 2.94
CA VAL A 418 -6.42 12.69 2.20
C VAL A 418 -5.01 12.98 2.70
N LYS A 419 -4.31 11.94 3.18
CA LYS A 419 -2.92 12.06 3.62
C LYS A 419 -2.03 12.49 2.46
N THR A 420 -0.99 13.26 2.76
CA THR A 420 -0.04 13.74 1.74
C THR A 420 1.37 13.25 1.98
N HIS A 421 2.10 13.06 0.87
CA HIS A 421 3.51 12.70 0.86
C HIS A 421 4.31 13.65 -0.04
N PRO A 422 4.28 14.97 0.17
CA PRO A 422 4.63 15.98 -0.84
C PRO A 422 6.06 15.89 -1.41
N LYS A 423 6.99 15.28 -0.66
CA LYS A 423 8.37 15.06 -1.10
C LYS A 423 8.56 13.84 -2.03
N VAL A 424 7.59 12.91 -2.05
CA VAL A 424 7.72 11.62 -2.75
C VAL A 424 6.56 11.39 -3.73
N LEU A 425 5.34 11.77 -3.34
CA LEU A 425 4.11 11.48 -4.07
C LEU A 425 3.09 12.61 -3.86
N LYS A 426 2.69 13.24 -4.95
CA LYS A 426 1.54 14.13 -5.01
C LYS A 426 0.29 13.30 -5.20
N ILE A 427 -0.76 13.66 -4.49
CA ILE A 427 -2.02 12.91 -4.51
C ILE A 427 -2.70 13.04 -5.87
N THR A 428 -2.97 14.27 -6.29
CA THR A 428 -3.58 14.57 -7.58
C THR A 428 -2.92 15.77 -8.25
N ARG A 429 -3.43 16.15 -9.43
CA ARG A 429 -2.93 17.26 -10.24
C ARG A 429 -2.91 18.57 -9.46
N SER A 430 -1.86 19.37 -9.67
CA SER A 430 -1.63 20.63 -8.94
C SER A 430 -2.76 21.64 -9.04
N SER A 431 -3.60 21.57 -10.07
CA SER A 431 -4.71 22.49 -10.24
C SER A 431 -5.86 22.23 -9.25
N ILE A 432 -6.13 20.96 -8.93
CA ILE A 432 -7.11 20.55 -7.89
C ILE A 432 -6.54 20.82 -6.50
N MET A 433 -5.24 20.53 -6.28
CA MET A 433 -4.56 20.83 -5.01
C MET A 433 -4.56 22.33 -4.64
N LYS A 434 -4.85 23.24 -5.57
CA LYS A 434 -5.03 24.66 -5.23
C LYS A 434 -6.34 24.92 -4.48
N ASN A 435 -7.32 24.04 -4.63
CA ASN A 435 -8.63 24.09 -3.98
C ASN A 435 -8.61 23.44 -2.59
N THR A 436 -7.46 23.09 -2.04
CA THR A 436 -7.36 22.36 -0.77
C THR A 436 -6.74 23.20 0.33
N ILE A 437 -7.13 22.93 1.56
CA ILE A 437 -6.47 23.40 2.78
C ILE A 437 -5.61 22.25 3.33
N GLU A 438 -4.40 22.59 3.75
CA GLU A 438 -3.50 21.67 4.43
C GLU A 438 -3.86 21.57 5.92
N GLU A 439 -4.03 20.35 6.43
CA GLU A 439 -4.30 20.05 7.84
C GLU A 439 -3.20 19.12 8.39
N ARG A 440 -2.94 19.16 9.71
CA ARG A 440 -2.02 18.22 10.39
C ARG A 440 -2.81 17.16 11.18
N VAL A 441 -2.36 15.91 11.19
CA VAL A 441 -3.06 14.71 11.75
C VAL A 441 -2.08 13.63 12.25
N ASP A 442 -2.42 12.91 13.30
CA ASP A 442 -1.93 13.04 14.67
C ASP A 442 -1.54 11.60 15.10
N PHE A 443 -0.44 11.38 15.84
CA PHE A 443 -0.12 10.02 16.36
C PHE A 443 -1.00 9.66 17.58
N SER A 444 -1.89 10.57 17.97
CA SER A 444 -2.97 10.40 18.94
C SER A 444 -3.70 9.08 18.73
N GLY A 445 -3.62 8.21 19.74
CA GLY A 445 -4.36 6.97 19.80
C GLY A 445 -3.86 5.82 18.92
N ASP A 446 -2.68 5.92 18.31
CA ASP A 446 -2.00 4.81 17.63
C ASP A 446 -0.97 4.08 18.52
N ILE A 447 -0.50 2.93 18.03
CA ILE A 447 0.57 2.12 18.63
C ILE A 447 1.66 1.87 17.59
N GLU A 448 2.92 2.12 17.96
CA GLU A 448 4.09 1.84 17.13
C GLU A 448 4.89 0.70 17.77
N GLN A 449 5.12 -0.41 17.07
CA GLN A 449 5.82 -1.58 17.65
C GLN A 449 6.76 -2.28 16.67
N SER A 450 7.88 -2.81 17.18
CA SER A 450 8.83 -3.58 16.38
C SER A 450 8.36 -5.03 16.27
N THR A 451 8.00 -5.52 15.08
CA THR A 451 7.54 -6.91 14.88
C THR A 451 8.54 -7.79 14.13
N LYS A 452 9.54 -7.19 13.48
CA LYS A 452 10.60 -7.84 12.71
C LYS A 452 11.98 -7.45 13.24
N PHE A 453 12.84 -8.45 13.38
CA PHE A 453 14.17 -8.35 13.97
C PHE A 453 15.23 -8.94 13.05
N GLN A 454 16.22 -8.16 12.66
CA GLN A 454 17.41 -8.63 11.96
C GLN A 454 18.27 -9.47 12.91
N ILE A 455 18.32 -10.77 12.64
CA ILE A 455 19.15 -11.75 13.32
C ILE A 455 20.56 -11.70 12.77
N SER A 456 21.44 -11.04 13.49
CA SER A 456 22.86 -10.97 13.17
C SER A 456 23.63 -10.92 14.48
N LYS A 457 24.66 -11.76 14.62
CA LYS A 457 25.52 -11.82 15.80
C LYS A 457 25.94 -10.41 16.27
N ASN A 458 26.61 -9.68 15.39
CA ASN A 458 27.10 -8.33 15.69
C ASN A 458 25.97 -7.35 16.03
N ARG A 459 24.83 -7.40 15.33
CA ARG A 459 23.73 -6.46 15.56
C ARG A 459 23.01 -6.73 16.88
N ILE A 460 22.80 -8.01 17.21
CA ILE A 460 22.19 -8.46 18.47
C ILE A 460 23.12 -8.10 19.64
N GLU A 461 24.40 -8.44 19.55
CA GLU A 461 25.38 -8.14 20.61
C GLU A 461 25.50 -6.64 20.84
N LYS A 462 25.59 -5.85 19.77
CA LYS A 462 25.66 -4.39 19.86
C LYS A 462 24.39 -3.78 20.45
N ALA A 463 23.21 -4.24 20.01
CA ALA A 463 21.94 -3.79 20.56
C ALA A 463 21.80 -4.13 22.06
N TRP A 464 22.17 -5.35 22.45
CA TRP A 464 22.14 -5.77 23.84
C TRP A 464 23.14 -5.00 24.71
N GLN A 465 24.36 -4.78 24.22
CA GLN A 465 25.36 -4.00 24.92
C GLN A 465 24.90 -2.54 25.11
N SER A 466 24.47 -1.88 24.02
CA SER A 466 23.96 -0.51 24.04
C SER A 466 22.79 -0.36 25.01
N PHE A 467 21.86 -1.33 25.02
CA PHE A 467 20.75 -1.38 25.95
C PHE A 467 21.19 -1.54 27.40
N ARG A 468 22.06 -2.52 27.71
CA ARG A 468 22.55 -2.74 29.08
C ARG A 468 23.28 -1.54 29.66
N GLU A 469 24.16 -0.93 28.87
CA GLU A 469 24.88 0.27 29.27
C GLU A 469 23.92 1.43 29.55
N HIS A 470 22.86 1.57 28.75
CA HIS A 470 21.84 2.60 28.94
C HIS A 470 21.01 2.39 30.22
N ILE A 471 20.54 1.16 30.49
CA ILE A 471 19.64 0.90 31.62
C ILE A 471 20.34 0.87 32.98
N GLN A 472 21.64 0.63 33.05
CA GLN A 472 22.41 0.61 34.31
C GLN A 472 22.50 1.98 34.99
N GLY A 473 22.35 3.07 34.23
CA GLY A 473 22.31 4.43 34.76
C GLY A 473 20.92 4.89 35.24
N ILE A 474 19.90 4.04 35.10
CA ILE A 474 18.49 4.38 35.34
C ILE A 474 18.03 3.73 36.65
N ARG A 475 17.28 4.48 37.46
CA ARG A 475 16.61 3.93 38.64
C ARG A 475 15.29 3.27 38.23
N TRP A 476 15.15 1.99 38.52
CA TRP A 476 13.97 1.19 38.21
C TRP A 476 13.14 0.89 39.48
N GLU A 477 11.83 0.96 39.35
CA GLU A 477 10.85 0.52 40.34
C GLU A 477 10.25 -0.82 39.92
N THR A 478 10.04 -1.74 40.86
CA THR A 478 9.39 -3.03 40.60
C THR A 478 7.88 -2.88 40.76
N ASP A 479 7.11 -3.22 39.73
CA ASP A 479 5.66 -3.40 39.78
C ASP A 479 5.35 -4.91 39.75
N ASP A 480 5.12 -5.46 40.95
CA ASP A 480 4.80 -6.87 41.14
C ASP A 480 3.37 -7.23 40.69
N GLU A 481 2.45 -6.27 40.64
CA GLU A 481 1.06 -6.55 40.24
C GLU A 481 0.95 -6.78 38.72
N ASN A 482 1.71 -6.04 37.92
CA ASN A 482 1.66 -6.11 36.46
C ASN A 482 2.89 -6.80 35.82
N ASP A 483 3.86 -7.23 36.64
CA ASP A 483 5.14 -7.83 36.25
C ASP A 483 6.03 -6.93 35.38
N PHE A 484 6.35 -5.74 35.87
CA PHE A 484 7.22 -4.79 35.17
C PHE A 484 8.33 -4.21 36.05
N PHE A 485 9.43 -3.81 35.40
CA PHE A 485 10.29 -2.75 35.93
C PHE A 485 9.93 -1.44 35.25
N ILE A 486 9.71 -0.39 36.04
CA ILE A 486 9.20 0.90 35.54
C ILE A 486 10.20 2.01 35.85
N CYS A 487 10.38 2.91 34.88
CA CYS A 487 11.05 4.19 35.06
C CYS A 487 10.17 5.30 34.49
N ARG A 488 9.99 6.38 35.24
CA ARG A 488 9.31 7.59 34.77
C ARG A 488 10.34 8.61 34.26
N THR A 489 10.10 9.18 33.08
CA THR A 489 11.01 10.10 32.41
C THR A 489 10.25 11.10 31.53
N ASP A 490 10.94 11.91 30.73
CA ASP A 490 10.38 12.85 29.77
C ASP A 490 10.65 12.42 28.31
N SER A 491 10.27 13.25 27.34
CA SER A 491 10.49 12.96 25.92
C SER A 491 11.98 12.85 25.55
N LYS A 492 12.91 13.44 26.32
CA LYS A 492 14.36 13.28 26.10
C LYS A 492 14.81 11.91 26.58
N GLY A 493 14.28 11.44 27.71
CA GLY A 493 14.47 10.08 28.18
C GLY A 493 14.01 9.05 27.16
N LEU A 494 12.80 9.21 26.61
CA LEU A 494 12.32 8.38 25.51
C LEU A 494 13.27 8.41 24.31
N ALA A 495 13.69 9.60 23.86
CA ALA A 495 14.61 9.75 22.73
C ALA A 495 15.94 9.01 22.97
N GLY A 496 16.42 8.94 24.21
CA GLY A 496 17.57 8.13 24.61
C GLY A 496 17.40 6.65 24.28
N PHE A 497 16.23 6.07 24.58
CA PHE A 497 15.91 4.67 24.23
C PHE A 497 15.75 4.45 22.72
N LEU A 498 15.14 5.40 22.01
CA LEU A 498 14.92 5.29 20.55
C LEU A 498 16.21 5.43 19.73
N ALA A 499 17.23 6.06 20.29
CA ALA A 499 18.54 6.24 19.65
C ALA A 499 19.48 5.03 19.82
N LEU A 500 19.11 4.03 20.63
CA LEU A 500 19.95 2.86 20.88
C LEU A 500 20.11 2.01 19.62
N ASP A 501 21.26 1.34 19.54
CA ASP A 501 21.46 0.27 18.57
C ASP A 501 20.36 -0.79 18.76
N ASN A 502 19.75 -1.22 17.66
CA ASN A 502 18.63 -2.14 17.70
C ASN A 502 18.69 -3.14 16.55
N THR A 503 17.87 -4.18 16.65
CA THR A 503 17.68 -5.18 15.62
C THR A 503 16.43 -4.94 14.77
N PHE A 504 15.70 -3.83 14.97
CA PHE A 504 14.42 -3.58 14.32
C PHE A 504 14.55 -3.47 12.78
N VAL A 505 13.57 -4.00 12.08
CA VAL A 505 13.43 -3.84 10.63
C VAL A 505 12.24 -2.92 10.29
N ASP A 506 11.20 -2.94 11.12
CA ASP A 506 9.88 -2.34 10.86
C ASP A 506 9.41 -1.41 11.98
N PHE A 507 10.32 -0.58 12.49
CA PHE A 507 10.03 0.38 13.57
C PHE A 507 10.35 1.79 13.10
N GLU A 508 9.37 2.44 12.46
CA GLU A 508 9.54 3.75 11.83
C GLU A 508 9.18 4.88 12.80
N THR A 509 10.18 5.46 13.46
CA THR A 509 10.00 6.66 14.30
C THR A 509 10.15 7.96 13.51
N GLN A 510 10.03 7.93 12.17
CA GLN A 510 10.26 9.10 11.33
C GLN A 510 9.14 10.13 11.53
N GLY A 511 9.50 11.36 11.92
CA GLY A 511 8.51 12.41 12.24
C GLY A 511 8.02 12.38 13.69
N LEU A 512 8.34 11.32 14.45
CA LEU A 512 7.98 11.21 15.87
C LEU A 512 8.66 12.30 16.73
N PRO A 513 9.97 12.61 16.58
CA PRO A 513 10.60 13.69 17.34
C PRO A 513 9.95 15.06 17.10
N GLU A 514 9.60 15.37 15.84
CA GLU A 514 8.92 16.62 15.49
C GLU A 514 7.51 16.68 16.07
N TRP A 515 6.77 15.58 16.05
CA TRP A 515 5.45 15.49 16.66
C TRP A 515 5.51 15.64 18.18
N LEU A 516 6.41 14.93 18.85
CA LEU A 516 6.63 15.05 20.29
C LEU A 516 6.99 16.49 20.68
N ASN A 517 7.90 17.15 19.96
CA ASN A 517 8.22 18.56 20.24
C ASN A 517 6.98 19.47 20.20
N LEU A 518 6.04 19.22 19.29
CA LEU A 518 4.79 19.98 19.20
C LEU A 518 3.82 19.63 20.33
N CYS A 519 3.73 18.35 20.71
CA CYS A 519 2.97 17.92 21.88
C CYS A 519 3.52 18.56 23.16
N ASN A 520 4.82 18.47 23.40
CA ASN A 520 5.50 19.05 24.55
C ASN A 520 5.30 20.58 24.62
N ALA A 521 5.28 21.29 23.48
CA ALA A 521 5.02 22.73 23.43
C ALA A 521 3.60 23.11 23.87
N GLN A 522 2.64 22.17 23.81
CA GLN A 522 1.27 22.34 24.31
C GLN A 522 1.05 21.67 25.67
N GLY A 523 2.11 21.24 26.36
CA GLY A 523 2.00 20.55 27.65
C GLY A 523 1.50 19.11 27.56
N LYS A 524 1.53 18.49 26.38
CA LYS A 524 1.09 17.10 26.11
C LYS A 524 2.29 16.18 25.91
N LEU A 525 2.14 14.90 26.22
CA LEU A 525 3.22 13.89 26.16
C LEU A 525 4.52 14.34 26.85
N THR A 526 4.40 15.10 27.93
CA THR A 526 5.53 15.61 28.71
C THR A 526 6.11 14.55 29.65
N GLN A 527 5.32 13.52 29.97
CA GLN A 527 5.69 12.45 30.88
C GLN A 527 5.68 11.11 30.15
N TRP A 528 6.68 10.28 30.41
CA TRP A 528 6.90 9.00 29.75
C TRP A 528 7.12 7.91 30.78
N THR A 529 6.37 6.82 30.65
CA THR A 529 6.59 5.60 31.41
C THR A 529 7.36 4.62 30.54
N ILE A 530 8.58 4.28 30.92
CA ILE A 530 9.37 3.23 30.27
C ILE A 530 9.23 1.97 31.13
N ALA A 531 8.72 0.89 30.55
CA ALA A 531 8.42 -0.34 31.26
C ALA A 531 9.12 -1.54 30.61
N ILE A 532 9.89 -2.31 31.38
CA ILE A 532 10.49 -3.58 30.93
C ILE A 532 9.67 -4.73 31.50
N LYS A 533 9.12 -5.60 30.62
CA LYS A 533 8.29 -6.74 31.05
C LYS A 533 9.15 -7.78 31.78
N ARG A 534 8.81 -8.11 33.03
CA ARG A 534 9.53 -9.06 33.91
C ARG A 534 9.15 -10.53 33.65
N ASN A 535 7.88 -10.82 33.36
CA ASN A 535 7.27 -12.18 33.28
C ASN A 535 7.60 -13.09 34.49
N THR A 536 6.61 -13.45 35.32
CA THR A 536 6.84 -14.28 36.53
C THR A 536 6.47 -15.76 36.40
N GLY A 537 5.94 -16.19 35.26
CA GLY A 537 5.56 -17.59 35.01
C GLY A 537 6.76 -18.56 34.98
N THR A 538 6.60 -19.76 35.55
CA THR A 538 7.68 -20.77 35.69
C THR A 538 8.22 -21.38 34.39
N LYS A 539 7.58 -21.08 33.24
CA LYS A 539 7.87 -21.72 31.95
C LYS A 539 8.87 -20.96 31.07
N ASN A 540 9.18 -19.70 31.38
CA ASN A 540 10.02 -18.86 30.53
C ASN A 540 11.50 -18.88 30.96
N PRO A 541 12.47 -18.75 30.04
CA PRO A 541 13.90 -18.69 30.38
C PRO A 541 14.22 -17.55 31.34
N GLU A 542 15.04 -17.81 32.35
CA GLU A 542 15.45 -16.85 33.36
C GLU A 542 16.68 -16.05 32.89
N LEU A 543 16.69 -14.76 33.23
CA LEU A 543 17.80 -13.84 32.99
C LEU A 543 18.14 -13.14 34.31
N SER A 544 19.37 -13.36 34.79
CA SER A 544 19.78 -12.86 36.11
C SER A 544 19.98 -11.34 36.13
N LYS A 545 19.65 -10.72 37.27
CA LYS A 545 19.97 -9.32 37.60
C LYS A 545 21.44 -8.98 37.45
N SER A 546 22.33 -9.94 37.67
CA SER A 546 23.78 -9.76 37.47
C SER A 546 24.14 -9.52 36.00
N VAL A 547 23.33 -10.04 35.07
CA VAL A 547 23.50 -9.86 33.63
C VAL A 547 22.87 -8.55 33.16
N THR A 548 21.67 -8.22 33.65
CA THR A 548 20.90 -7.05 33.21
C THR A 548 21.28 -5.76 33.91
N GLY A 549 21.67 -5.83 35.18
CA GLY A 549 21.77 -4.67 36.08
C GLY A 549 20.42 -4.17 36.61
N LEU A 550 19.33 -4.91 36.38
CA LEU A 550 17.99 -4.59 36.90
C LEU A 550 17.85 -5.01 38.38
N PRO A 551 16.83 -4.54 39.12
CA PRO A 551 16.69 -4.80 40.56
C PRO A 551 16.63 -6.29 40.93
N GLU A 552 15.99 -7.10 40.08
CA GLU A 552 15.69 -8.51 40.34
C GLU A 552 15.91 -9.37 39.10
N ASP A 553 15.99 -10.68 39.32
CA ASP A 553 15.99 -11.65 38.24
C ASP A 553 14.63 -11.60 37.50
N MET A 554 14.66 -11.85 36.20
CA MET A 554 13.46 -11.76 35.36
C MET A 554 13.39 -12.92 34.37
N ARG A 555 12.26 -13.09 33.69
CA ARG A 555 12.13 -14.08 32.63
C ARG A 555 11.84 -13.46 31.28
N LEU A 556 12.46 -14.03 30.27
CA LEU A 556 12.36 -13.57 28.90
C LEU A 556 10.97 -13.84 28.33
N THR A 557 10.51 -12.93 27.48
CA THR A 557 9.31 -13.09 26.67
C THR A 557 9.57 -14.18 25.64
N VAL A 558 8.71 -15.19 25.59
CA VAL A 558 8.85 -16.30 24.65
C VAL A 558 8.11 -15.95 23.36
N ARG A 559 8.88 -15.77 22.28
CA ARG A 559 8.38 -15.71 20.90
C ARG A 559 9.03 -16.85 20.14
N ARG A 560 8.21 -17.82 19.74
CA ARG A 560 8.70 -19.05 19.13
C ARG A 560 9.05 -18.87 17.67
N GLY A 561 9.95 -19.73 17.22
CA GLY A 561 10.38 -19.82 15.85
C GLY A 561 9.24 -20.15 14.90
N PRO A 562 9.37 -19.72 13.65
CA PRO A 562 8.39 -20.01 12.62
C PRO A 562 8.31 -21.51 12.33
N ALA A 563 7.10 -22.00 12.09
CA ALA A 563 6.86 -23.37 11.64
C ALA A 563 7.51 -23.61 10.27
N LYS A 564 7.77 -24.88 9.94
CA LYS A 564 8.28 -25.28 8.61
C LYS A 564 7.36 -24.78 7.50
N ASP A 565 7.96 -24.49 6.35
CA ASP A 565 7.25 -24.07 5.13
C ASP A 565 6.46 -22.76 5.27
N THR A 566 6.96 -21.80 6.06
CA THR A 566 6.36 -20.46 6.21
C THR A 566 7.30 -19.35 5.73
N ASN A 567 6.77 -18.24 5.22
CA ASN A 567 7.60 -17.07 4.84
C ASN A 567 8.38 -16.51 6.03
N ALA A 568 7.89 -16.66 7.27
CA ALA A 568 8.63 -16.27 8.46
C ALA A 568 9.86 -17.18 8.68
N ARG A 569 9.77 -18.46 8.31
CA ARG A 569 10.88 -19.43 8.32
C ARG A 569 11.92 -19.09 7.29
N GLU A 570 11.49 -18.81 6.06
CA GLU A 570 12.37 -18.36 4.99
C GLU A 570 13.00 -16.99 5.31
N SER A 571 12.22 -16.06 5.88
CA SER A 571 12.69 -14.76 6.37
C SER A 571 13.83 -14.92 7.38
N LEU A 572 13.68 -15.83 8.33
CA LEU A 572 14.72 -16.13 9.30
C LEU A 572 15.93 -16.81 8.66
N LEU A 573 15.73 -17.85 7.85
CA LEU A 573 16.83 -18.68 7.33
C LEU A 573 17.63 -17.99 6.21
N LEU A 574 16.96 -17.30 5.29
CA LEU A 574 17.59 -16.68 4.12
C LEU A 574 17.98 -15.22 4.36
N TYR A 575 17.05 -14.43 4.91
CA TYR A 575 17.24 -12.99 5.08
C TYR A 575 17.74 -12.61 6.48
N ASN A 576 17.82 -13.59 7.39
CA ASN A 576 18.16 -13.39 8.78
C ASN A 576 17.21 -12.38 9.44
N ILE A 577 15.91 -12.47 9.16
CA ILE A 577 14.88 -11.64 9.77
C ILE A 577 13.91 -12.54 10.52
N PHE A 578 13.90 -12.42 11.84
CA PHE A 578 12.89 -13.03 12.68
C PHE A 578 11.66 -12.15 12.72
N LYS A 579 10.49 -12.71 12.38
CA LYS A 579 9.19 -12.06 12.57
C LYS A 579 8.49 -12.69 13.77
N ALA A 580 8.01 -11.87 14.70
CA ALA A 580 7.15 -12.35 15.77
C ALA A 580 5.92 -13.08 15.16
N SER A 581 5.75 -14.36 15.48
CA SER A 581 4.75 -15.24 14.85
C SER A 581 3.84 -15.90 15.89
N GLY A 582 2.63 -16.31 15.48
CA GLY A 582 1.59 -16.87 16.35
C GLY A 582 0.20 -16.26 16.10
N LYS A 583 -0.74 -16.44 17.03
CA LYS A 583 -2.12 -15.88 16.94
C LYS A 583 -2.18 -14.34 16.93
N SER A 584 -1.09 -13.67 17.28
CA SER A 584 -0.89 -12.23 17.08
C SER A 584 0.52 -12.02 16.55
N ALA A 585 0.67 -11.41 15.38
CA ALA A 585 1.96 -11.03 14.78
C ALA A 585 2.65 -9.85 15.52
N GLN A 586 2.26 -9.61 16.76
CA GLN A 586 2.64 -8.48 17.59
C GLN A 586 3.58 -8.93 18.71
N ILE A 587 4.41 -8.01 19.19
CA ILE A 587 5.27 -8.29 20.34
C ILE A 587 4.58 -8.01 21.68
N VAL A 588 3.51 -7.22 21.67
CA VAL A 588 2.68 -6.95 22.86
C VAL A 588 2.15 -8.27 23.43
N ALA A 589 2.34 -8.48 24.73
CA ALA A 589 1.95 -9.74 25.37
C ALA A 589 0.49 -9.73 25.79
N ALA A 590 -0.01 -8.60 26.27
CA ALA A 590 -1.41 -8.37 26.59
C ALA A 590 -1.79 -6.90 26.36
N GLY A 591 -3.05 -6.63 25.99
CA GLY A 591 -3.53 -5.25 25.91
C GLY A 591 -3.34 -4.47 27.22
N ALA A 592 -3.47 -5.16 28.35
CA ALA A 592 -3.27 -4.60 29.69
C ALA A 592 -1.82 -4.13 29.97
N ASP A 593 -0.83 -4.49 29.15
CA ASP A 593 0.53 -3.97 29.27
C ASP A 593 0.57 -2.43 29.09
N PHE A 594 -0.46 -1.84 28.46
CA PHE A 594 -0.65 -0.39 28.31
C PHE A 594 -1.45 0.26 29.44
N SER A 595 -1.80 -0.48 30.50
CA SER A 595 -2.56 0.06 31.63
C SER A 595 -1.69 0.70 32.73
N LEU A 596 -0.36 0.68 32.60
CA LEU A 596 0.59 1.12 33.65
C LEU A 596 0.54 2.61 33.98
N THR A 597 -0.07 3.41 33.11
CA THR A 597 -0.31 4.85 33.31
C THR A 597 -1.66 5.14 33.93
N LEU A 598 -2.55 4.15 34.05
CA LEU A 598 -3.91 4.31 34.56
C LEU A 598 -3.99 4.01 36.05
N LEU A 599 -4.88 4.73 36.74
CA LEU A 599 -5.30 4.35 38.09
C LEU A 599 -6.13 3.06 38.04
N PRO A 600 -6.15 2.25 39.12
CA PRO A 600 -6.96 1.02 39.18
C PRO A 600 -8.44 1.24 38.84
N SER A 601 -9.02 2.37 39.28
CA SER A 601 -10.40 2.74 38.98
C SER A 601 -10.63 3.09 37.51
N GLU A 602 -9.66 3.75 36.85
CA GLU A 602 -9.75 4.11 35.43
C GLU A 602 -9.63 2.87 34.54
N LYS A 603 -8.73 1.96 34.91
CA LYS A 603 -8.61 0.64 34.29
C LYS A 603 -9.92 -0.13 34.39
N GLU A 604 -10.47 -0.29 35.59
CA GLU A 604 -11.73 -1.02 35.81
C GLU A 604 -12.90 -0.39 35.04
N ALA A 605 -13.00 0.94 35.03
CA ALA A 605 -14.03 1.67 34.28
C ALA A 605 -13.91 1.41 32.77
N SER A 606 -12.71 1.48 32.22
CA SER A 606 -12.44 1.29 30.78
C SER A 606 -12.72 -0.15 30.35
N GLU A 607 -12.32 -1.13 31.17
CA GLU A 607 -12.62 -2.53 30.93
C GLU A 607 -14.13 -2.78 30.97
N LYS A 608 -14.84 -2.25 31.97
CA LYS A 608 -16.29 -2.37 32.09
C LYS A 608 -17.01 -1.78 30.87
N GLN A 609 -16.64 -0.57 30.45
CA GLN A 609 -17.22 0.10 29.30
C GLN A 609 -17.03 -0.73 28.01
N PHE A 610 -15.82 -1.27 27.78
CA PHE A 610 -15.56 -2.14 26.64
C PHE A 610 -16.44 -3.40 26.66
N ARG A 611 -16.63 -4.01 27.84
CA ARG A 611 -17.48 -5.20 27.98
C ARG A 611 -18.94 -4.86 27.66
N GLU A 612 -19.44 -3.74 28.16
CA GLU A 612 -20.82 -3.28 27.89
C GLU A 612 -21.04 -3.02 26.39
N GLN A 613 -20.09 -2.35 25.72
CA GLN A 613 -20.13 -2.16 24.27
C GLN A 613 -20.19 -3.49 23.50
N LYS A 614 -19.40 -4.50 23.92
CA LYS A 614 -19.46 -5.84 23.31
C LYS A 614 -20.78 -6.57 23.58
N VAL A 615 -21.42 -6.34 24.72
CA VAL A 615 -22.76 -6.88 24.97
C VAL A 615 -23.76 -6.29 23.98
N GLU A 616 -23.73 -4.97 23.76
CA GLU A 616 -24.61 -4.30 22.79
C GLU A 616 -24.38 -4.80 21.36
N GLU A 617 -23.13 -4.94 20.93
CA GLU A 617 -22.79 -5.52 19.60
C GLU A 617 -23.33 -6.96 19.44
N PHE A 618 -23.22 -7.79 20.48
CA PHE A 618 -23.71 -9.17 20.42
C PHE A 618 -25.24 -9.25 20.47
N LEU A 619 -25.89 -8.37 21.23
CA LEU A 619 -27.35 -8.24 21.21
C LEU A 619 -27.85 -7.84 19.81
N ALA A 620 -27.18 -6.87 19.17
CA ALA A 620 -27.51 -6.42 17.83
C ALA A 620 -27.32 -7.51 16.75
N SER A 621 -26.46 -8.51 17.00
CA SER A 621 -26.29 -9.68 16.13
C SER A 621 -27.26 -10.84 16.41
N GLY A 622 -28.27 -10.63 17.26
CA GLY A 622 -29.35 -11.57 17.51
C GLY A 622 -29.09 -12.60 18.60
N LEU A 623 -28.04 -12.44 19.42
CA LEU A 623 -27.82 -13.29 20.60
C LEU A 623 -28.77 -12.90 21.74
N SER A 624 -29.14 -13.87 22.59
CA SER A 624 -29.86 -13.56 23.82
C SER A 624 -28.98 -12.78 24.81
N GLU A 625 -29.57 -12.01 25.73
CA GLU A 625 -28.80 -11.19 26.69
C GLU A 625 -27.81 -12.01 27.52
N LYS A 626 -28.20 -13.23 27.93
CA LYS A 626 -27.31 -14.13 28.67
C LYS A 626 -26.12 -14.57 27.82
N GLU A 627 -26.35 -14.97 26.58
CA GLU A 627 -25.30 -15.39 25.66
C GLU A 627 -24.38 -14.23 25.26
N ALA A 628 -24.93 -13.04 25.05
CA ALA A 628 -24.19 -11.82 24.76
C ALA A 628 -23.24 -11.45 25.92
N ARG A 629 -23.72 -11.47 27.17
CA ARG A 629 -22.88 -11.21 28.36
C ARG A 629 -21.80 -12.27 28.57
N ASP A 630 -22.13 -13.55 28.40
CA ASP A 630 -21.16 -14.64 28.53
C ASP A 630 -20.08 -14.59 27.44
N LYS A 631 -20.45 -14.22 26.21
CA LYS A 631 -19.53 -14.03 25.10
C LYS A 631 -18.67 -12.78 25.30
N ALA A 632 -19.28 -11.66 25.70
CA ALA A 632 -18.59 -10.40 25.98
C ALA A 632 -17.54 -10.55 27.07
N ARG A 633 -17.77 -11.31 28.15
CA ARG A 633 -16.78 -11.59 29.20
C ARG A 633 -15.52 -12.31 28.73
N LYS A 634 -15.63 -13.12 27.66
CA LYS A 634 -14.54 -13.95 27.14
C LYS A 634 -13.68 -13.24 26.08
N VAL A 635 -14.10 -12.07 25.59
CA VAL A 635 -13.35 -11.30 24.60
C VAL A 635 -12.02 -10.84 25.20
N THR A 636 -10.93 -10.83 24.44
CA THR A 636 -9.68 -10.22 24.93
C THR A 636 -9.81 -8.70 24.84
N ILE A 637 -9.46 -7.98 25.90
CA ILE A 637 -9.49 -6.51 25.89
C ILE A 637 -8.27 -6.00 25.13
N PRO A 638 -8.44 -5.26 24.02
CA PRO A 638 -7.32 -4.76 23.23
C PRO A 638 -6.59 -3.61 23.94
N ASP A 639 -5.32 -3.38 23.59
CA ASP A 639 -4.48 -2.29 24.11
C ASP A 639 -5.15 -0.91 23.97
N LYS A 640 -5.86 -0.70 22.86
CA LYS A 640 -6.54 0.57 22.55
C LYS A 640 -7.48 1.01 23.66
N VAL A 641 -8.14 0.09 24.37
CA VAL A 641 -9.04 0.43 25.49
C VAL A 641 -8.27 1.18 26.58
N TYR A 642 -7.08 0.69 26.93
CA TYR A 642 -6.25 1.31 27.96
C TYR A 642 -5.62 2.61 27.46
N ARG A 643 -5.10 2.65 26.22
CA ARG A 643 -4.49 3.86 25.66
C ARG A 643 -5.47 5.01 25.51
N MET A 644 -6.74 4.74 25.20
CA MET A 644 -7.78 5.77 25.11
C MET A 644 -8.17 6.35 26.48
N ALA A 645 -7.84 5.67 27.58
CA ALA A 645 -8.08 6.14 28.94
C ALA A 645 -6.90 6.91 29.54
N MET A 646 -5.74 6.92 28.87
CA MET A 646 -4.53 7.60 29.35
C MET A 646 -4.70 9.12 29.34
N ASN A 647 -4.05 9.81 30.28
CA ASN A 647 -3.95 11.26 30.25
C ASN A 647 -3.15 11.73 29.02
N GLU A 648 -3.53 12.88 28.42
CA GLU A 648 -2.83 13.45 27.27
C GLU A 648 -1.37 13.86 27.57
N SER A 649 -1.03 14.07 28.86
CA SER A 649 0.34 14.34 29.29
C SER A 649 1.25 13.12 29.25
N ASP A 650 0.69 11.91 29.15
CA ASP A 650 1.38 10.66 29.44
C ASP A 650 1.59 9.82 28.18
N GLY A 651 2.82 9.39 27.95
CA GLY A 651 3.18 8.37 26.98
C GLY A 651 3.73 7.12 27.65
N ILE A 652 3.72 5.99 26.93
CA ILE A 652 4.30 4.74 27.43
C ILE A 652 5.15 4.06 26.35
N LEU A 653 6.34 3.59 26.74
CA LEU A 653 7.15 2.66 25.96
C LEU A 653 7.28 1.36 26.76
N VAL A 654 6.80 0.26 26.17
CA VAL A 654 6.94 -1.08 26.72
C VAL A 654 8.06 -1.82 25.99
N ILE A 655 8.98 -2.38 26.75
CA ILE A 655 10.18 -3.09 26.29
C ILE A 655 10.06 -4.57 26.65
N TYR A 656 10.17 -5.41 25.63
CA TYR A 656 10.13 -6.86 25.76
C TYR A 656 11.53 -7.42 25.51
N LEU A 657 12.12 -8.05 26.53
CA LEU A 657 13.32 -8.87 26.35
C LEU A 657 12.87 -10.25 25.89
N ILE A 658 13.13 -10.59 24.63
CA ILE A 658 12.65 -11.79 23.96
C ILE A 658 13.75 -12.86 23.99
N SER A 659 13.40 -14.10 24.32
CA SER A 659 14.35 -15.22 24.31
C SER A 659 14.77 -15.56 22.88
N LEU A 660 16.05 -15.34 22.56
CA LEU A 660 16.62 -15.73 21.28
C LEU A 660 16.67 -17.26 21.12
N ALA A 661 16.88 -18.01 22.21
CA ALA A 661 16.80 -19.48 22.18
C ALA A 661 15.43 -19.97 21.69
N SER A 662 14.33 -19.38 22.20
CA SER A 662 12.97 -19.75 21.80
C SER A 662 12.65 -19.41 20.35
N VAL A 663 13.35 -18.46 19.71
CA VAL A 663 13.23 -18.19 18.27
C VAL A 663 13.61 -19.41 17.42
N PHE A 664 14.34 -20.37 17.99
CA PHE A 664 14.76 -21.60 17.32
C PHE A 664 13.97 -22.85 17.77
N GLU A 665 12.86 -22.65 18.48
CA GLU A 665 11.89 -23.68 18.88
C GLU A 665 10.57 -23.48 18.15
N VAL A 666 9.97 -24.54 17.60
CA VAL A 666 8.67 -24.45 16.92
C VAL A 666 7.51 -24.75 17.88
N LYS A 667 7.75 -25.60 18.89
CA LYS A 667 6.84 -25.84 20.01
C LYS A 667 7.63 -25.92 21.32
N GLU A 668 6.92 -25.80 22.44
CA GLU A 668 7.52 -25.89 23.78
C GLU A 668 8.33 -27.18 23.94
N GLY A 669 9.65 -27.05 24.12
CA GLY A 669 10.56 -28.19 24.26
C GLY A 669 10.82 -29.00 22.98
N GLU A 670 10.25 -28.59 21.83
CA GLU A 670 10.49 -29.22 20.52
C GLU A 670 11.52 -28.41 19.74
N VAL A 671 12.77 -28.84 19.86
CA VAL A 671 13.91 -28.23 19.17
C VAL A 671 13.86 -28.56 17.70
N ASP A 672 13.82 -27.55 16.84
CA ASP A 672 13.85 -27.75 15.39
C ASP A 672 15.30 -27.85 14.89
N PRO A 673 15.72 -28.99 14.31
CA PRO A 673 17.11 -29.21 13.91
C PRO A 673 17.64 -28.20 12.90
N GLU A 674 16.79 -27.69 12.00
CA GLU A 674 17.20 -26.74 10.96
C GLU A 674 17.40 -25.33 11.53
N LEU A 675 16.56 -24.91 12.48
CA LEU A 675 16.75 -23.64 13.18
C LEU A 675 17.98 -23.65 14.09
N GLN A 676 18.24 -24.78 14.75
CA GLN A 676 19.45 -24.95 15.55
C GLN A 676 20.71 -24.95 14.69
N ASP A 677 20.68 -25.66 13.56
CA ASP A 677 21.80 -25.64 12.60
C ASP A 677 22.03 -24.22 12.05
N TYR A 678 20.96 -23.48 11.74
CA TYR A 678 21.04 -22.06 11.37
C TYR A 678 21.71 -21.21 12.45
N ALA A 679 21.25 -21.31 13.70
CA ALA A 679 21.81 -20.54 14.81
C ALA A 679 23.29 -20.86 15.05
N THR A 680 23.65 -22.14 14.94
CA THR A 680 25.02 -22.63 15.06
C THR A 680 25.91 -22.10 13.93
N LYS A 681 25.46 -22.18 12.67
CA LYS A 681 26.17 -21.67 11.48
C LYS A 681 26.39 -20.16 11.54
N LYS A 682 25.50 -19.42 12.19
CA LYS A 682 25.57 -17.97 12.38
C LYS A 682 26.32 -17.56 13.64
N GLU A 683 26.82 -18.53 14.41
CA GLU A 683 27.53 -18.32 15.68
C GLU A 683 26.76 -17.42 16.65
N LEU A 684 25.43 -17.59 16.71
CA LEU A 684 24.58 -16.76 17.57
C LEU A 684 24.72 -17.20 19.02
N ASN A 685 24.94 -16.24 19.92
CA ASN A 685 24.81 -16.47 21.35
C ASN A 685 23.34 -16.42 21.76
N THR A 686 22.70 -17.58 21.92
CA THR A 686 21.26 -17.70 22.25
C THR A 686 20.91 -17.28 23.68
N GLU A 687 21.89 -17.06 24.55
CA GLU A 687 21.70 -16.49 25.89
C GLU A 687 21.45 -14.97 25.85
N THR A 688 21.86 -14.30 24.76
CA THR A 688 21.62 -12.88 24.55
C THR A 688 20.17 -12.66 24.09
N PRO A 689 19.37 -11.85 24.81
CA PRO A 689 17.99 -11.61 24.40
C PRO A 689 17.90 -10.69 23.17
N LEU A 690 16.84 -10.85 22.39
CA LEU A 690 16.38 -9.81 21.49
C LEU A 690 15.62 -8.75 22.30
N ILE A 691 15.60 -7.51 21.82
CA ILE A 691 14.91 -6.40 22.48
C ILE A 691 13.80 -5.98 21.52
N GLY A 692 12.57 -5.84 22.01
CA GLY A 692 11.41 -5.36 21.24
C GLY A 692 10.75 -4.16 21.90
N TYR A 693 10.35 -3.15 21.11
CA TYR A 693 9.72 -1.92 21.59
C TYR A 693 8.27 -1.80 21.12
N ALA A 694 7.40 -1.33 22.01
CA ALA A 694 6.03 -0.91 21.68
C ALA A 694 5.70 0.42 22.37
N ILE A 695 5.47 1.47 21.57
CA ILE A 695 5.12 2.81 22.02
C ILE A 695 3.60 2.98 21.94
N GLY A 696 2.99 3.37 23.05
CA GLY A 696 1.56 3.67 23.14
C GLY A 696 1.35 5.16 23.34
N PHE A 697 0.51 5.76 22.50
CA PHE A 697 0.10 7.15 22.62
C PHE A 697 -1.33 7.26 23.17
N PRO A 698 -1.60 8.23 24.06
CA PRO A 698 -2.94 8.55 24.51
C PRO A 698 -3.72 9.18 23.36
N LYS A 699 -5.02 9.41 23.56
CA LYS A 699 -5.75 10.33 22.69
C LYS A 699 -5.34 11.76 23.05
N VAL A 700 -4.52 12.38 22.21
CA VAL A 700 -4.08 13.78 22.31
C VAL A 700 -5.14 14.66 21.64
N SER A 701 -5.66 15.69 22.34
CA SER A 701 -6.58 16.68 21.76
C SER A 701 -5.81 17.74 20.94
N GLY A 702 -6.50 18.58 20.16
CA GLY A 702 -5.87 19.75 19.51
C GLY A 702 -5.08 19.50 18.21
N GLY A 703 -5.11 18.29 17.64
CA GLY A 703 -4.74 18.04 16.23
C GLY A 703 -3.26 18.22 15.89
N ILE A 704 -2.37 17.68 16.72
CA ILE A 704 -0.91 17.76 16.52
C ILE A 704 -0.53 16.63 15.56
N GLY A 705 0.03 16.80 14.34
CA GLY A 705 0.20 15.64 13.43
C GLY A 705 0.82 15.81 12.02
N GLY A 706 0.95 14.74 11.22
CA GLY A 706 1.39 14.70 9.80
C GLY A 706 0.42 15.32 8.78
N THR A 707 0.89 15.66 7.59
CA THR A 707 0.17 16.55 6.68
C THR A 707 -0.91 15.84 5.84
N TYR A 708 -2.16 16.26 5.98
CA TYR A 708 -3.33 15.89 5.19
C TYR A 708 -3.81 17.09 4.38
N VAL A 709 -4.62 16.84 3.37
CA VAL A 709 -5.36 17.87 2.65
C VAL A 709 -6.83 17.54 2.65
N ARG A 710 -7.65 18.57 2.72
CA ARG A 710 -9.10 18.51 2.46
C ARG A 710 -9.48 19.62 1.51
N GLY A 711 -10.65 19.53 0.87
CA GLY A 711 -11.13 20.65 0.08
C GLY A 711 -11.42 21.90 0.93
N ASP A 712 -11.20 23.06 0.32
CA ASP A 712 -11.51 24.38 0.85
C ASP A 712 -12.99 24.68 0.64
N TYR A 713 -13.83 24.18 1.55
CA TYR A 713 -15.29 24.25 1.41
C TYR A 713 -15.94 25.42 2.14
N GLN A 714 -15.18 26.23 2.87
CA GLN A 714 -15.72 27.27 3.78
C GLN A 714 -16.85 26.78 4.71
N LEU A 715 -16.91 25.48 4.99
CA LEU A 715 -17.85 24.89 5.95
C LEU A 715 -17.39 25.24 7.36
N GLN A 716 -18.29 25.73 8.22
CA GLN A 716 -18.04 25.81 9.65
C GLN A 716 -17.85 24.39 10.17
N LEU A 717 -16.63 24.06 10.61
CA LEU A 717 -16.36 22.78 11.24
C LEU A 717 -17.06 22.77 12.61
N PRO A 718 -17.76 21.68 12.99
CA PRO A 718 -18.41 21.59 14.31
C PRO A 718 -17.47 21.74 15.51
N PHE A 719 -16.16 21.81 15.29
CA PHE A 719 -15.13 21.87 16.34
C PHE A 719 -14.72 23.29 16.74
N ASP A 720 -15.29 24.33 16.11
CA ASP A 720 -15.00 25.74 16.46
C ASP A 720 -16.04 26.38 17.40
N GLN A 721 -17.00 25.60 17.92
CA GLN A 721 -17.78 26.04 19.08
C GLN A 721 -17.12 25.47 20.33
N GLU A 722 -16.53 26.37 21.11
CA GLU A 722 -16.33 26.18 22.55
C GLU A 722 -17.62 25.54 23.10
N GLU A 723 -17.55 24.27 23.54
CA GLU A 723 -18.55 23.74 24.48
C GLU A 723 -18.31 24.46 25.81
N GLY A 724 -18.70 25.74 25.81
CA GLY A 724 -19.05 26.47 27.01
C GLY A 724 -20.23 25.77 27.64
N GLU A 725 -20.10 25.61 28.96
CA GLU A 725 -21.16 25.35 29.91
C GLU A 725 -22.51 25.81 29.37
N ASP A 726 -23.50 24.91 29.26
CA ASP A 726 -24.87 25.29 29.56
C ASP A 726 -25.71 24.08 29.98
N GLU A 727 -26.53 24.38 30.97
CA GLU A 727 -27.27 23.52 31.86
C GLU A 727 -28.28 22.61 31.14
N PHE A 728 -28.44 21.40 31.68
CA PHE A 728 -29.63 20.59 31.45
C PHE A 728 -30.84 21.37 31.95
N ASP A 729 -31.71 21.82 31.04
CA ASP A 729 -33.05 22.28 31.40
C ASP A 729 -34.09 21.21 30.99
N GLU A 730 -34.55 20.49 32.00
CA GLU A 730 -35.68 19.57 31.96
C GLU A 730 -36.98 20.35 31.78
N ALA A 731 -37.46 20.51 30.55
CA ALA A 731 -38.87 20.78 30.30
C ALA A 731 -39.22 20.51 28.84
N LEU A 732 -39.99 19.43 28.59
CA LEU A 732 -41.08 19.31 27.60
C LEU A 732 -41.34 17.82 27.30
N ILE A 733 -41.87 17.11 28.30
CA ILE A 733 -42.85 16.05 28.06
C ILE A 733 -44.08 16.45 28.85
N GLU A 734 -45.01 17.17 28.23
CA GLU A 734 -46.42 17.11 28.59
C GLU A 734 -47.27 17.73 27.48
N GLU A 735 -48.35 16.99 27.18
CA GLU A 735 -49.46 17.33 26.28
C GLU A 735 -49.14 17.39 24.77
N ALA A 736 -49.93 16.84 23.85
CA ALA A 736 -50.99 15.84 23.75
C ALA A 736 -51.43 15.90 22.27
N VAL A 737 -52.19 14.91 21.79
CA VAL A 737 -53.34 15.09 20.87
C VAL A 737 -53.28 16.20 19.82
#